data_AF-A0A5P2DEV5-F1
#
_entry.id   AF-A0A5P2DEV5-F1
#
_cell.length_a   1.000
_cell.length_b   1.000
_cell.length_c   1.000
_cell.angle_alpha   90.00
_cell.angle_beta   90.00
_cell.angle_gamma   90.00
#
_symmetry.space_group_name_H-M   'P 1'
#
loop_
_entity.id
_entity.type
_entity.pdbx_description
1 polymer ?
#
loop_
_entity_poly.entity_id
_entity_poly.type
_entity_poly.pdbx_seq_one_letter_code
_entity_poly.pdbx_strand_id
1 'polypeptide(L)'
;MVQGTVQVTHGGTSRWRRRSGEYPTLTAALAVAGDGDVLTIAPGTYRENLVLDHAVTLRGPEGGAGSVRIAPLDGVALTLRASAVVQDLYLEGQDRATPALLVEDGCPELTDLRVSTHSAAGIEVRGAGARPLVRRCTVENPAGVGIAVLDGGGGVFEECEVVAAGQNGVSVRGGGRPRLERCRIHHATGAGIGVTGEGSGLEALGCEVYEVKGSGVQIAARATARLTDCSVHRTSADGVTLDTDAVLTLAGCDIHDIPENAVDLRSRSVLALSRTTVRRFGRNGLSVWDPGTRVDAESCEIHDSTGDYPAVWISDGATVSLDSCRVHDVPDALFVLDRGSRVDVVDSDLSQVRNTAVSVSDGATAQLDDCRIREAATGAWFRDHGSGGTLAGCTVDAVQTGVIVTKGADPTLERCTVTSPAEAGFYVSAGGRGTFTACRVTGSSGFGFHVMDGCRTTLTRCHTERCARGGYEFPEDGPTAEECTGDESGARLADRSAPGGVPARAGAGILTATGTQGPVDRPAQTPPPAVPRPADGAQGAPAAPARDSGEMLGRLDALVGLDSVKREVRALTDMIEVGRRRQQAGLKAASVRRHLVFTGSPGTGKTTVARLYGEILASLGVLERGHLVEVSRVDLVGEHIGSTAIRTQEAFERARGGVLFIDEAYALAPEDSGRDFGREAIDTLVKLMEDHRDAVVVIVAGYTAEMERFLTVNPGVASRFSRTITFGDYGPGELLRIVEQQAEEHEYRLGDGTSQALLTYFAELPKGPAFGNGRTARQTFESMVERHAGRVAQLAEPSTDELTLLFPADLPALPVQPAPC
;
A
#
# COMPACT_ATOMS: atom_id res chain seq x y z
N MET A 1 -22.61 14.35 49.82
CA MET A 1 -22.18 15.23 48.72
C MET A 1 -21.33 16.32 49.33
N VAL A 2 -20.01 16.24 49.17
CA VAL A 2 -19.10 17.24 49.77
C VAL A 2 -18.88 18.33 48.71
N GLN A 3 -19.50 19.49 48.91
CA GLN A 3 -19.06 20.71 48.23
C GLN A 3 -17.71 21.08 48.84
N GLY A 4 -16.63 20.99 48.06
CA GLY A 4 -15.31 21.41 48.50
C GLY A 4 -15.26 22.92 48.71
N THR A 5 -14.48 23.38 49.69
CA THR A 5 -14.22 24.80 49.92
C THR A 5 -12.95 25.23 49.19
N VAL A 6 -12.91 26.49 48.74
CA VAL A 6 -11.75 27.06 48.05
C VAL A 6 -11.08 28.07 48.96
N GLN A 7 -9.77 27.92 49.21
CA GLN A 7 -8.99 28.87 49.99
C GLN A 7 -8.17 29.78 49.06
N VAL A 8 -8.41 31.08 49.12
CA VAL A 8 -7.64 32.09 48.37
C VAL A 8 -6.55 32.67 49.26
N THR A 9 -5.29 32.58 48.84
CA THR A 9 -4.15 33.21 49.49
C THR A 9 -3.65 34.36 48.62
N HIS A 10 -3.85 35.60 49.08
CA HIS A 10 -3.46 36.76 48.29
C HIS A 10 -1.95 37.02 48.32
N GLY A 11 -1.35 37.26 47.15
CA GLY A 11 0.10 37.45 46.96
C GLY A 11 0.63 38.87 47.26
N GLY A 12 -0.25 39.81 47.59
CA GLY A 12 0.12 41.23 47.74
C GLY A 12 1.09 41.54 48.89
N THR A 13 2.03 42.48 48.65
CA THR A 13 2.98 43.02 49.65
C THR A 13 2.31 43.88 50.73
N SER A 14 1.01 44.17 50.62
CA SER A 14 0.28 44.98 51.59
C SER A 14 -0.18 44.15 52.80
N ARG A 15 0.11 44.65 54.00
CA ARG A 15 -0.20 44.00 55.29
C ARG A 15 -1.70 43.73 55.52
N TRP A 16 -2.58 44.35 54.72
CA TRP A 16 -4.03 44.29 54.81
C TRP A 16 -4.68 43.21 53.91
N ARG A 17 -3.97 42.68 52.91
CA ARG A 17 -4.45 41.59 52.03
C ARG A 17 -4.05 40.18 52.51
N ARG A 18 -3.39 40.02 53.67
CA ARG A 18 -2.98 38.70 54.20
C ARG A 18 -4.07 37.98 54.99
N ARG A 19 -5.31 37.97 54.52
CA ARG A 19 -6.36 37.10 55.08
C ARG A 19 -6.78 36.11 54.02
N SER A 20 -6.59 34.82 54.31
CA SER A 20 -7.13 33.76 53.48
C SER A 20 -8.65 33.78 53.58
N GLY A 21 -9.32 33.95 52.45
CA GLY A 21 -10.78 33.84 52.36
C GLY A 21 -11.18 32.42 51.97
N GLU A 22 -12.17 31.85 52.66
CA GLU A 22 -12.82 30.61 52.24
C GLU A 22 -14.06 30.94 51.42
N TYR A 23 -14.14 30.35 50.24
CA TYR A 23 -15.24 30.57 49.30
C TYR A 23 -15.97 29.24 49.01
N PRO A 24 -17.30 29.29 48.83
CA PRO A 24 -18.10 28.10 48.55
C PRO A 24 -18.02 27.62 47.10
N THR A 25 -17.51 28.44 46.17
CA THR A 25 -17.36 28.11 44.74
C THR A 25 -16.05 28.69 44.18
N LEU A 26 -15.52 28.05 43.13
CA LEU A 26 -14.33 28.53 42.41
C LEU A 26 -14.61 29.86 41.70
N THR A 27 -15.80 30.02 41.11
CA THR A 27 -16.18 31.27 40.44
C THR A 27 -16.17 32.45 41.42
N ALA A 28 -16.66 32.26 42.65
CA ALA A 28 -16.64 33.31 43.67
C ALA A 28 -15.21 33.64 44.14
N ALA A 29 -14.35 32.62 44.24
CA ALA A 29 -12.94 32.79 44.57
C ALA A 29 -12.16 33.53 43.46
N LEU A 30 -12.44 33.22 42.20
CA LEU A 30 -11.82 33.86 41.03
C LEU A 30 -12.24 35.32 40.87
N ALA A 31 -13.50 35.66 41.16
CA ALA A 31 -14.02 37.03 41.06
C ALA A 31 -13.33 38.04 41.99
N VAL A 32 -12.67 37.56 43.06
CA VAL A 32 -11.97 38.38 44.05
C VAL A 32 -10.44 38.23 43.99
N ALA A 33 -9.96 37.24 43.25
CA ALA A 33 -8.54 37.00 43.05
C ALA A 33 -7.97 38.03 42.06
N GLY A 34 -6.79 38.55 42.38
CA GLY A 34 -6.00 39.37 41.47
C GLY A 34 -4.76 38.65 40.98
N ASP A 35 -4.02 39.28 40.08
CA ASP A 35 -2.78 38.73 39.54
C ASP A 35 -1.79 38.36 40.66
N GLY A 36 -1.24 37.15 40.58
CA GLY A 36 -0.30 36.57 41.55
C GLY A 36 -0.95 35.90 42.77
N ASP A 37 -2.27 35.89 42.90
CA ASP A 37 -2.95 35.19 43.99
C ASP A 37 -2.93 33.66 43.79
N VAL A 38 -2.89 32.91 44.90
CA VAL A 38 -2.84 31.44 44.91
C VAL A 38 -4.14 30.88 45.46
N LEU A 39 -4.85 30.09 44.67
CA LEU A 39 -6.10 29.42 45.01
C LEU A 39 -5.81 27.94 45.28
N THR A 40 -5.91 27.54 46.55
CA THR A 40 -5.82 26.14 46.97
C THR A 40 -7.21 25.53 47.02
N ILE A 41 -7.44 24.49 46.24
CA ILE A 41 -8.76 23.90 46.04
C ILE A 41 -8.88 22.64 46.91
N ALA A 42 -9.89 22.57 47.78
CA ALA A 42 -10.12 21.34 48.53
C ALA A 42 -10.65 20.22 47.62
N PRO A 43 -10.37 18.94 47.94
CA PRO A 43 -10.93 17.80 47.20
C PRO A 43 -12.45 17.88 47.06
N GLY A 44 -12.95 17.60 45.87
CA GLY A 44 -14.38 17.68 45.56
C GLY A 44 -14.66 17.76 44.07
N THR A 45 -15.93 17.65 43.72
CA THR A 45 -16.43 17.87 42.36
C THR A 45 -17.05 19.25 42.25
N TYR A 46 -16.53 20.06 41.33
CA TYR A 46 -16.97 21.41 41.04
C TYR A 46 -17.66 21.41 39.67
N ARG A 47 -18.94 21.78 39.65
CA ARG A 47 -19.79 21.78 38.44
C ARG A 47 -20.02 23.20 37.92
N GLU A 48 -18.93 23.88 37.62
CA GLU A 48 -18.92 25.27 37.17
C GLU A 48 -17.89 25.45 36.06
N ASN A 49 -18.19 26.35 35.11
CA ASN A 49 -17.27 26.71 34.03
C ASN A 49 -16.27 27.73 34.56
N LEU A 50 -14.98 27.42 34.46
CA LEU A 50 -13.94 28.30 34.98
C LEU A 50 -13.36 29.17 33.87
N VAL A 51 -13.32 30.48 34.11
CA VAL A 51 -12.67 31.45 33.23
C VAL A 51 -11.58 32.17 34.01
N LEU A 52 -10.35 32.06 33.53
CA LEU A 52 -9.16 32.66 34.14
C LEU A 52 -8.73 33.89 33.33
N ASP A 53 -9.23 35.05 33.76
CA ASP A 53 -8.89 36.36 33.19
C ASP A 53 -7.69 37.04 33.89
N HIS A 54 -7.22 36.47 35.01
CA HIS A 54 -6.11 36.98 35.81
C HIS A 54 -4.97 35.96 35.89
N ALA A 55 -3.73 36.43 36.08
CA ALA A 55 -2.54 35.60 36.22
C ALA A 55 -2.46 34.99 37.63
N VAL A 56 -3.38 34.08 37.95
CA VAL A 56 -3.51 33.41 39.25
C VAL A 56 -2.90 32.01 39.23
N THR A 57 -2.62 31.44 40.41
CA THR A 57 -2.20 30.03 40.56
C THR A 57 -3.35 29.21 41.12
N LEU A 58 -3.87 28.24 40.36
CA LEU A 58 -4.86 27.26 40.81
C LEU A 58 -4.14 25.94 41.11
N ARG A 59 -4.29 25.45 42.35
CA ARG A 59 -3.58 24.27 42.81
C ARG A 59 -4.51 23.32 43.58
N GLY A 60 -4.52 22.05 43.17
CA GLY A 60 -5.06 20.95 43.98
C GLY A 60 -4.13 20.59 45.14
N PRO A 61 -4.56 19.71 46.06
CA PRO A 61 -3.67 19.19 47.10
C PRO A 61 -2.60 18.27 46.51
N GLU A 62 -1.34 18.46 46.93
CA GLU A 62 -0.17 17.69 46.46
C GLU A 62 -0.40 16.17 46.58
N GLY A 63 -0.14 15.44 45.49
CA GLY A 63 -0.23 13.98 45.45
C GLY A 63 -1.66 13.41 45.36
N GLY A 64 -2.67 14.26 45.26
CA GLY A 64 -4.07 13.87 45.10
C GLY A 64 -4.54 13.91 43.65
N ALA A 65 -3.92 13.15 42.74
CA ALA A 65 -4.37 13.06 41.34
C ALA A 65 -5.87 12.67 41.28
N GLY A 66 -6.71 13.52 40.70
CA GLY A 66 -8.16 13.30 40.64
C GLY A 66 -8.96 13.73 41.88
N SER A 67 -8.32 14.29 42.91
CA SER A 67 -9.00 14.76 44.13
C SER A 67 -9.87 15.98 43.89
N VAL A 68 -9.47 16.85 42.95
CA VAL A 68 -10.21 18.04 42.53
C VAL A 68 -10.69 17.83 41.10
N ARG A 69 -12.00 17.65 40.93
CA ARG A 69 -12.65 17.40 39.65
C ARG A 69 -13.48 18.59 39.21
N ILE A 70 -13.14 19.19 38.08
CA ILE A 70 -13.92 20.23 37.42
C ILE A 70 -14.71 19.56 36.31
N ALA A 71 -16.02 19.46 36.49
CA ALA A 71 -16.93 18.72 35.63
C ALA A 71 -18.21 19.53 35.44
N PRO A 72 -18.21 20.58 34.62
CA PRO A 72 -19.43 21.30 34.28
C PRO A 72 -20.43 20.40 33.57
N LEU A 73 -21.70 20.82 33.59
CA LEU A 73 -22.76 20.13 32.87
C LEU A 73 -22.76 20.45 31.37
N ASP A 74 -22.28 21.63 30.99
CA ASP A 74 -22.23 22.11 29.60
C ASP A 74 -21.17 23.22 29.42
N GLY A 75 -20.61 23.32 28.21
CA GLY A 75 -19.55 24.25 27.84
C GLY A 75 -18.14 23.82 28.24
N VAL A 76 -17.21 24.78 28.19
CA VAL A 76 -15.79 24.58 28.44
C VAL A 76 -15.51 24.49 29.95
N ALA A 77 -14.84 23.44 30.40
CA ALA A 77 -14.50 23.25 31.82
C ALA A 77 -13.48 24.27 32.32
N LEU A 78 -12.48 24.58 31.51
CA LEU A 78 -11.44 25.54 31.85
C LEU A 78 -11.05 26.41 30.65
N THR A 79 -11.31 27.70 30.74
CA THR A 79 -10.91 28.72 29.75
C THR A 79 -9.80 29.60 30.31
N LEU A 80 -8.69 29.70 29.60
CA LEU A 80 -7.51 30.48 29.96
C LEU A 80 -7.37 31.69 29.01
N ARG A 81 -7.48 32.89 29.59
CA ARG A 81 -7.31 34.19 28.90
C ARG A 81 -6.14 35.01 29.46
N ALA A 82 -5.46 34.48 30.47
CA ALA A 82 -4.29 35.07 31.10
C ALA A 82 -3.24 34.00 31.39
N SER A 83 -2.03 34.44 31.73
CA SER A 83 -0.89 33.55 32.06
C SER A 83 -1.04 32.99 33.48
N ALA A 84 -2.06 32.17 33.69
CA ALA A 84 -2.33 31.49 34.94
C ALA A 84 -1.51 30.20 35.06
N VAL A 85 -1.26 29.78 36.30
CA VAL A 85 -0.62 28.50 36.62
C VAL A 85 -1.69 27.55 37.13
N VAL A 86 -1.85 26.38 36.53
CA VAL A 86 -2.89 25.41 36.90
C VAL A 86 -2.24 24.05 37.12
N GLN A 87 -2.45 23.48 38.31
CA GLN A 87 -1.74 22.27 38.77
C GLN A 87 -2.64 21.30 39.52
N ASP A 88 -2.40 20.01 39.33
CA ASP A 88 -3.01 18.91 40.09
C ASP A 88 -4.55 18.83 39.98
N LEU A 89 -5.10 19.11 38.78
CA LEU A 89 -6.56 19.11 38.54
C LEU A 89 -6.99 18.01 37.57
N TYR A 90 -8.23 17.56 37.75
CA TYR A 90 -8.91 16.64 36.87
C TYR A 90 -10.06 17.34 36.17
N LEU A 91 -10.03 17.42 34.84
CA LEU A 91 -11.01 18.10 34.02
C LEU A 91 -11.87 17.10 33.27
N GLU A 92 -13.18 17.33 33.26
CA GLU A 92 -14.12 16.61 32.43
C GLU A 92 -14.96 17.55 31.58
N GLY A 93 -15.01 17.27 30.28
CA GLY A 93 -15.95 17.89 29.35
C GLY A 93 -16.96 16.85 28.86
N GLN A 94 -18.20 17.31 28.67
CA GLN A 94 -19.27 16.50 28.08
C GLN A 94 -19.88 17.14 26.82
N ASP A 95 -19.59 18.43 26.59
CA ASP A 95 -20.09 19.16 25.43
C ASP A 95 -19.25 18.83 24.18
N ARG A 96 -19.92 18.26 23.16
CA ARG A 96 -19.32 17.85 21.87
C ARG A 96 -19.05 19.01 20.92
N ALA A 97 -19.58 20.20 21.18
CA ALA A 97 -19.40 21.38 20.35
C ALA A 97 -18.22 22.25 20.79
N THR A 98 -17.75 22.08 22.04
CA THR A 98 -16.69 22.88 22.64
C THR A 98 -15.54 22.00 23.13
N PRO A 99 -14.34 22.56 23.35
CA PRO A 99 -13.23 21.84 23.98
C PRO A 99 -13.40 21.73 25.51
N ALA A 100 -12.74 20.75 26.13
CA ALA A 100 -12.73 20.65 27.61
C ALA A 100 -11.84 21.73 28.25
N LEU A 101 -10.66 21.98 27.67
CA LEU A 101 -9.75 23.05 28.08
C LEU A 101 -9.46 23.94 26.88
N LEU A 102 -9.76 25.24 26.99
CA LEU A 102 -9.50 26.24 25.96
C LEU A 102 -8.44 27.24 26.43
N VAL A 103 -7.39 27.45 25.63
CA VAL A 103 -6.43 28.54 25.79
C VAL A 103 -6.65 29.54 24.67
N GLU A 104 -7.13 30.74 25.01
CA GLU A 104 -7.40 31.82 24.05
C GLU A 104 -6.25 32.83 23.96
N ASP A 105 -5.53 33.06 25.07
CA ASP A 105 -4.43 34.02 25.10
C ASP A 105 -3.43 33.75 26.24
N GLY A 106 -2.25 34.36 26.14
CA GLY A 106 -1.19 34.32 27.15
C GLY A 106 -0.35 33.05 27.15
N CYS A 107 0.50 32.92 28.16
CA CYS A 107 1.42 31.81 28.35
C CYS A 107 1.10 31.04 29.66
N PRO A 108 -0.08 30.41 29.78
CA PRO A 108 -0.41 29.68 30.99
C PRO A 108 0.44 28.43 31.17
N GLU A 109 0.72 28.08 32.42
CA GLU A 109 1.45 26.87 32.79
C GLU A 109 0.45 25.82 33.30
N LEU A 110 0.36 24.69 32.59
CA LEU A 110 -0.54 23.59 32.89
C LEU A 110 0.29 22.38 33.28
N THR A 111 0.22 21.94 34.53
CA THR A 111 1.09 20.86 35.03
C THR A 111 0.30 19.79 35.77
N ASP A 112 0.62 18.52 35.52
CA ASP A 112 0.01 17.37 36.21
C ASP A 112 -1.53 17.37 36.11
N LEU A 113 -2.06 17.74 34.93
CA LEU A 113 -3.50 17.75 34.66
C LEU A 113 -3.94 16.44 34.01
N ARG A 114 -5.14 15.98 34.39
CA ARG A 114 -5.81 14.88 33.70
C ARG A 114 -7.11 15.37 33.08
N VAL A 115 -7.18 15.34 31.76
CA VAL A 115 -8.36 15.72 30.97
C VAL A 115 -9.00 14.44 30.45
N SER A 116 -10.21 14.11 30.94
CA SER A 116 -10.99 12.97 30.44
C SER A 116 -12.33 13.50 29.95
N THR A 117 -12.55 13.49 28.63
CA THR A 117 -13.65 14.23 28.03
C THR A 117 -14.31 13.50 26.87
N HIS A 118 -15.53 13.89 26.53
CA HIS A 118 -16.21 13.52 25.28
C HIS A 118 -16.48 14.75 24.42
N SER A 119 -15.56 15.70 24.46
CA SER A 119 -15.66 17.02 23.81
C SER A 119 -15.10 17.07 22.39
N ALA A 120 -15.29 18.19 21.69
CA ALA A 120 -14.70 18.41 20.36
C ALA A 120 -13.17 18.25 20.38
N ALA A 121 -12.53 18.79 21.43
CA ALA A 121 -11.11 18.62 21.72
C ALA A 121 -10.87 18.47 23.23
N GLY A 122 -9.80 17.76 23.61
CA GLY A 122 -9.34 17.69 25.00
C GLY A 122 -8.72 19.01 25.45
N ILE A 123 -7.61 19.37 24.80
CA ILE A 123 -6.96 20.66 24.96
C ILE A 123 -7.02 21.37 23.61
N GLU A 124 -7.56 22.58 23.59
CA GLU A 124 -7.55 23.44 22.42
C GLU A 124 -6.77 24.72 22.70
N VAL A 125 -5.81 25.02 21.84
CA VAL A 125 -5.05 26.27 21.85
C VAL A 125 -5.44 27.06 20.61
N ARG A 126 -6.03 28.23 20.81
CA ARG A 126 -6.55 29.06 19.73
C ARG A 126 -6.02 30.48 19.86
N GLY A 127 -5.57 31.05 18.74
CA GLY A 127 -5.15 32.45 18.66
C GLY A 127 -3.64 32.65 18.73
N ALA A 128 -3.16 33.67 18.01
CA ALA A 128 -1.72 33.94 17.88
C ALA A 128 -1.00 34.30 19.19
N GLY A 129 -1.73 34.77 20.22
CA GLY A 129 -1.19 35.08 21.54
C GLY A 129 -1.10 33.87 22.49
N ALA A 130 -1.83 32.78 22.19
CA ALA A 130 -1.90 31.61 23.05
C ALA A 130 -0.65 30.72 22.91
N ARG A 131 0.17 30.66 23.96
CA ARG A 131 1.44 29.90 24.04
C ARG A 131 1.57 29.15 25.38
N PRO A 132 0.69 28.18 25.65
CA PRO A 132 0.74 27.44 26.90
C PRO A 132 2.01 26.60 27.03
N LEU A 133 2.40 26.34 28.27
CA LEU A 133 3.39 25.36 28.65
C LEU A 133 2.69 24.22 29.39
N VAL A 134 2.51 23.09 28.71
CA VAL A 134 1.76 21.94 29.20
C VAL A 134 2.73 20.83 29.58
N ARG A 135 2.71 20.37 30.82
CA ARG A 135 3.68 19.43 31.37
C ARG A 135 3.01 18.26 32.07
N ARG A 136 3.43 17.03 31.74
CA ARG A 136 2.96 15.80 32.42
C ARG A 136 1.43 15.69 32.47
N CYS A 137 0.77 16.14 31.41
CA CYS A 137 -0.68 16.10 31.32
C CYS A 137 -1.14 14.87 30.53
N THR A 138 -2.22 14.24 30.98
CA THR A 138 -2.89 13.15 30.26
C THR A 138 -4.19 13.65 29.66
N VAL A 139 -4.40 13.41 28.36
CA VAL A 139 -5.60 13.79 27.63
C VAL A 139 -6.24 12.56 27.02
N GLU A 140 -7.46 12.27 27.44
CA GLU A 140 -8.31 11.18 26.97
C GLU A 140 -9.58 11.76 26.36
N ASN A 141 -9.80 11.55 25.06
CA ASN A 141 -10.96 12.08 24.35
C ASN A 141 -11.51 11.15 23.26
N PRO A 142 -12.31 10.12 23.60
CA PRO A 142 -12.89 9.19 22.63
C PRO A 142 -13.89 9.81 21.65
N ALA A 143 -14.36 11.04 21.86
CA ALA A 143 -15.34 11.67 20.97
C ALA A 143 -14.73 12.61 19.92
N GLY A 144 -13.48 13.04 20.10
CA GLY A 144 -12.88 14.11 19.30
C GLY A 144 -11.36 14.06 19.24
N VAL A 145 -10.77 15.25 19.10
CA VAL A 145 -9.31 15.41 19.03
C VAL A 145 -8.71 15.40 20.45
N GLY A 146 -7.51 14.85 20.62
CA GLY A 146 -6.78 14.97 21.88
C GLY A 146 -6.33 16.42 22.13
N ILE A 147 -5.33 16.86 21.37
CA ILE A 147 -4.79 18.23 21.41
C ILE A 147 -5.03 18.91 20.05
N ALA A 148 -5.72 20.04 20.04
CA ALA A 148 -5.97 20.86 18.87
C ALA A 148 -5.24 22.20 18.97
N VAL A 149 -4.45 22.57 17.96
CA VAL A 149 -3.75 23.86 17.90
C VAL A 149 -4.15 24.60 16.63
N LEU A 150 -4.85 25.70 16.81
CA LEU A 150 -5.64 26.41 15.80
C LEU A 150 -5.26 27.90 15.73
N ASP A 151 -5.57 28.54 14.60
CA ASP A 151 -5.58 30.00 14.43
C ASP A 151 -4.31 30.71 14.91
N GLY A 152 -3.14 30.20 14.51
CA GLY A 152 -1.83 30.74 14.91
C GLY A 152 -1.40 30.42 16.34
N GLY A 153 -2.15 29.58 17.06
CA GLY A 153 -1.82 29.04 18.38
C GLY A 153 -0.51 28.27 18.39
N GLY A 154 0.09 28.11 19.56
CA GLY A 154 1.36 27.40 19.71
C GLY A 154 1.52 26.84 21.11
N GLY A 155 2.74 26.86 21.63
CA GLY A 155 3.04 26.38 22.97
C GLY A 155 3.89 25.12 22.97
N VAL A 156 4.30 24.73 24.16
CA VAL A 156 5.19 23.58 24.40
C VAL A 156 4.43 22.55 25.21
N PHE A 157 4.41 21.32 24.73
CA PHE A 157 3.83 20.16 25.41
C PHE A 157 4.98 19.23 25.75
N GLU A 158 5.24 19.01 27.03
CA GLU A 158 6.38 18.24 27.54
C GLU A 158 5.87 17.08 28.38
N GLU A 159 6.28 15.85 28.05
CA GLU A 159 5.91 14.63 28.76
C GLU A 159 4.39 14.41 28.85
N CYS A 160 3.65 14.90 27.84
CA CYS A 160 2.21 14.74 27.77
C CYS A 160 1.83 13.39 27.14
N GLU A 161 0.71 12.84 27.58
CA GLU A 161 0.15 11.59 27.07
C GLU A 161 -1.23 11.86 26.45
N VAL A 162 -1.39 11.54 25.17
CA VAL A 162 -2.68 11.61 24.46
C VAL A 162 -3.12 10.19 24.16
N VAL A 163 -4.27 9.80 24.73
CA VAL A 163 -4.78 8.44 24.66
C VAL A 163 -6.22 8.41 24.14
N ALA A 164 -6.55 7.37 23.38
CA ALA A 164 -7.92 7.06 22.96
C ALA A 164 -8.65 8.24 22.28
N ALA A 165 -7.95 8.97 21.41
CA ALA A 165 -8.58 10.04 20.64
C ALA A 165 -9.56 9.45 19.60
N GLY A 166 -10.81 9.89 19.62
CA GLY A 166 -11.84 9.50 18.65
C GLY A 166 -11.55 9.97 17.22
N GLN A 167 -10.71 10.99 17.09
CA GLN A 167 -10.19 11.52 15.83
C GLN A 167 -8.65 11.50 15.88
N ASN A 168 -8.01 12.62 15.53
CA ASN A 168 -6.56 12.74 15.59
C ASN A 168 -6.08 12.90 17.05
N GLY A 169 -4.92 12.32 17.37
CA GLY A 169 -4.28 12.52 18.68
C GLY A 169 -3.87 13.99 18.86
N VAL A 170 -3.03 14.49 17.96
CA VAL A 170 -2.66 15.90 17.86
C VAL A 170 -3.09 16.42 16.49
N SER A 171 -3.81 17.54 16.47
CA SER A 171 -4.27 18.19 15.24
C SER A 171 -3.80 19.65 15.20
N VAL A 172 -3.09 20.02 14.14
CA VAL A 172 -2.58 21.38 13.91
C VAL A 172 -3.13 21.92 12.61
N ARG A 173 -3.79 23.08 12.67
CA ARG A 173 -4.34 23.75 11.49
C ARG A 173 -4.42 25.27 11.67
N GLY A 174 -4.70 26.00 10.61
CA GLY A 174 -4.89 27.45 10.67
C GLY A 174 -3.62 28.22 11.10
N GLY A 175 -2.43 27.75 10.71
CA GLY A 175 -1.18 28.42 11.05
C GLY A 175 -0.63 28.10 12.45
N GLY A 176 -1.19 27.11 13.13
CA GLY A 176 -0.71 26.65 14.44
C GLY A 176 0.74 26.12 14.40
N ARG A 177 1.49 26.32 15.48
CA ARG A 177 2.91 25.90 15.62
C ARG A 177 3.25 25.39 17.03
N PRO A 178 2.77 24.21 17.44
CA PRO A 178 3.16 23.62 18.71
C PRO A 178 4.52 22.93 18.63
N ARG A 179 5.14 22.80 19.81
CA ARG A 179 6.32 21.97 20.05
C ARG A 179 5.97 20.85 21.03
N LEU A 180 6.21 19.61 20.63
CA LEU A 180 6.01 18.41 21.44
C LEU A 180 7.37 17.88 21.89
N GLU A 181 7.53 17.60 23.17
CA GLU A 181 8.76 17.05 23.75
C GLU A 181 8.43 15.83 24.61
N ARG A 182 9.01 14.67 24.28
CA ARG A 182 8.84 13.43 25.06
C ARG A 182 7.36 13.03 25.27
N CYS A 183 6.49 13.41 24.33
CA CYS A 183 5.06 13.09 24.37
C CYS A 183 4.78 11.69 23.82
N ARG A 184 3.78 11.01 24.39
CA ARG A 184 3.23 9.74 23.90
C ARG A 184 1.85 9.95 23.32
N ILE A 185 1.62 9.49 22.10
CA ILE A 185 0.34 9.64 21.40
C ILE A 185 -0.09 8.26 20.92
N HIS A 186 -1.19 7.73 21.45
CA HIS A 186 -1.59 6.35 21.17
C HIS A 186 -3.09 6.10 21.19
N HIS A 187 -3.51 5.00 20.56
CA HIS A 187 -4.92 4.61 20.43
C HIS A 187 -5.81 5.68 19.76
N ALA A 188 -5.24 6.50 18.89
CA ALA A 188 -6.02 7.43 18.07
C ALA A 188 -6.76 6.66 16.96
N THR A 189 -8.02 7.02 16.71
CA THR A 189 -8.81 6.43 15.62
C THR A 189 -8.45 7.06 14.27
N GLY A 190 -8.17 8.36 14.25
CA GLY A 190 -7.63 9.08 13.09
C GLY A 190 -6.10 9.01 13.03
N ALA A 191 -5.46 10.10 12.63
CA ALA A 191 -4.01 10.19 12.63
C ALA A 191 -3.44 10.39 14.04
N GLY A 192 -2.25 9.85 14.34
CA GLY A 192 -1.57 10.15 15.60
C GLY A 192 -1.24 11.64 15.69
N ILE A 193 -0.50 12.13 14.70
CA ILE A 193 -0.21 13.56 14.50
C ILE A 193 -0.71 13.97 13.12
N GLY A 194 -1.65 14.92 13.06
CA GLY A 194 -2.14 15.52 11.83
C GLY A 194 -1.81 17.00 11.74
N VAL A 195 -1.08 17.42 10.70
CA VAL A 195 -0.78 18.84 10.44
C VAL A 195 -1.31 19.20 9.06
N THR A 196 -2.21 20.18 8.98
CA THR A 196 -2.85 20.56 7.72
C THR A 196 -2.97 22.07 7.57
N GLY A 197 -2.88 22.53 6.33
CA GLY A 197 -3.10 23.92 5.95
C GLY A 197 -1.82 24.75 5.93
N GLU A 198 -1.84 25.75 5.04
CA GLU A 198 -0.71 26.63 4.78
C GLU A 198 -0.28 27.39 6.04
N GLY A 199 1.03 27.41 6.30
CA GLY A 199 1.62 28.10 7.44
C GLY A 199 1.57 27.33 8.76
N SER A 200 0.82 26.22 8.82
CA SER A 200 0.81 25.28 9.95
C SER A 200 2.16 24.54 10.04
N GLY A 201 2.68 24.44 11.26
CA GLY A 201 3.97 23.85 11.57
C GLY A 201 3.89 22.94 12.80
N LEU A 202 4.72 21.91 12.91
CA LEU A 202 4.87 21.14 14.14
C LEU A 202 6.31 20.73 14.35
N GLU A 203 6.81 20.90 15.58
CA GLU A 203 8.09 20.35 16.02
C GLU A 203 7.83 19.24 17.05
N ALA A 204 8.41 18.05 16.85
CA ALA A 204 8.37 16.98 17.82
C ALA A 204 9.78 16.47 18.13
N LEU A 205 10.08 16.30 19.41
CA LEU A 205 11.37 15.85 19.91
C LEU A 205 11.18 14.69 20.88
N GLY A 206 11.73 13.52 20.58
CA GLY A 206 11.65 12.36 21.48
C GLY A 206 10.23 11.82 21.65
N CYS A 207 9.33 12.06 20.70
CA CYS A 207 7.93 11.66 20.79
C CYS A 207 7.70 10.24 20.27
N GLU A 208 6.72 9.56 20.85
CA GLU A 208 6.33 8.20 20.45
C GLU A 208 4.87 8.20 19.97
N VAL A 209 4.63 7.70 18.76
CA VAL A 209 3.29 7.58 18.16
C VAL A 209 2.99 6.11 17.88
N TYR A 210 1.99 5.53 18.53
CA TYR A 210 1.76 4.09 18.43
C TYR A 210 0.33 3.60 18.63
N GLU A 211 0.02 2.38 18.19
CA GLU A 211 -1.33 1.78 18.29
C GLU A 211 -2.41 2.67 17.68
N VAL A 212 -2.09 3.30 16.55
CA VAL A 212 -3.00 4.22 15.86
C VAL A 212 -3.77 3.46 14.78
N LYS A 213 -5.09 3.67 14.69
CA LYS A 213 -5.90 3.04 13.63
C LYS A 213 -5.69 3.73 12.28
N GLY A 214 -5.55 5.05 12.25
CA GLY A 214 -5.17 5.79 11.03
C GLY A 214 -3.65 5.81 10.80
N SER A 215 -3.19 6.85 10.09
CA SER A 215 -1.76 7.06 9.88
C SER A 215 -1.06 7.52 11.15
N GLY A 216 0.20 7.13 11.35
CA GLY A 216 0.97 7.62 12.50
C GLY A 216 1.16 9.13 12.45
N VAL A 217 1.72 9.63 11.35
CA VAL A 217 1.92 11.05 11.08
C VAL A 217 1.35 11.39 9.72
N GLN A 218 0.54 12.44 9.64
CA GLN A 218 -0.07 12.92 8.40
C GLN A 218 0.17 14.41 8.23
N ILE A 219 0.86 14.80 7.16
CA ILE A 219 1.13 16.20 6.81
C ILE A 219 0.50 16.51 5.46
N ALA A 220 -0.34 17.55 5.39
CA ALA A 220 -1.07 17.88 4.17
C ALA A 220 -1.21 19.37 3.92
N ALA A 221 -1.53 19.74 2.68
CA ALA A 221 -1.95 21.08 2.27
C ALA A 221 -0.94 22.19 2.64
N ARG A 222 0.30 22.06 2.17
CA ARG A 222 1.41 23.00 2.40
C ARG A 222 1.79 23.20 3.87
N ALA A 223 1.49 22.22 4.71
CA ALA A 223 1.94 22.17 6.08
C ALA A 223 3.41 21.71 6.18
N THR A 224 4.04 22.07 7.30
CA THR A 224 5.43 21.71 7.58
C THR A 224 5.54 20.97 8.92
N ALA A 225 6.45 20.01 9.02
CA ALA A 225 6.76 19.40 10.31
C ALA A 225 8.22 18.96 10.40
N ARG A 226 8.73 18.92 11.63
CA ARG A 226 10.06 18.42 11.98
C ARG A 226 9.95 17.47 13.16
N LEU A 227 10.37 16.23 12.97
CA LEU A 227 10.45 15.22 14.02
C LEU A 227 11.92 14.89 14.24
N THR A 228 12.34 14.84 15.50
CA THR A 228 13.71 14.52 15.89
C THR A 228 13.69 13.49 17.01
N ASP A 229 14.43 12.39 16.83
CA ASP A 229 14.50 11.27 17.78
C ASP A 229 13.11 10.70 18.13
N CYS A 230 12.17 10.70 17.17
CA CYS A 230 10.81 10.21 17.37
C CYS A 230 10.63 8.78 16.84
N SER A 231 9.69 8.03 17.42
CA SER A 231 9.30 6.71 16.93
C SER A 231 7.84 6.66 16.51
N VAL A 232 7.57 5.97 15.40
CA VAL A 232 6.22 5.75 14.85
C VAL A 232 6.05 4.26 14.59
N HIS A 233 5.09 3.62 15.26
CA HIS A 233 4.91 2.17 15.12
C HIS A 233 3.51 1.63 15.35
N ARG A 234 3.25 0.42 14.85
CA ARG A 234 1.98 -0.30 15.09
C ARG A 234 0.75 0.52 14.69
N THR A 235 0.78 1.04 13.47
CA THR A 235 -0.37 1.72 12.84
C THR A 235 -1.21 0.69 12.08
N SER A 236 -2.49 0.99 11.81
CA SER A 236 -3.30 0.15 10.90
C SER A 236 -3.30 0.65 9.45
N ALA A 237 -2.91 1.90 9.22
CA ALA A 237 -2.64 2.47 7.90
C ALA A 237 -1.13 2.75 7.73
N ASP A 238 -0.76 3.59 6.77
CA ASP A 238 0.63 4.01 6.55
C ASP A 238 1.25 4.69 7.77
N GLY A 239 2.55 4.50 7.98
CA GLY A 239 3.27 5.08 9.13
C GLY A 239 3.31 6.61 9.05
N VAL A 240 3.78 7.12 7.92
CA VAL A 240 3.91 8.55 7.64
C VAL A 240 3.34 8.86 6.25
N THR A 241 2.46 9.85 6.16
CA THR A 241 1.84 10.28 4.90
C THR A 241 2.08 11.76 4.64
N LEU A 242 2.51 12.09 3.41
CA LEU A 242 2.66 13.45 2.93
C LEU A 242 1.84 13.65 1.66
N ASP A 243 1.05 14.73 1.63
CA ASP A 243 0.24 15.08 0.47
C ASP A 243 0.10 16.60 0.30
N THR A 244 -0.24 17.02 -0.92
CA THR A 244 -0.51 18.41 -1.31
C THR A 244 0.59 19.38 -0.86
N ASP A 245 1.78 19.28 -1.48
CA ASP A 245 2.94 20.16 -1.26
C ASP A 245 3.41 20.20 0.22
N ALA A 246 3.27 19.10 0.95
CA ALA A 246 3.71 18.99 2.34
C ALA A 246 5.23 18.90 2.47
N VAL A 247 5.79 19.39 3.57
CA VAL A 247 7.23 19.28 3.87
C VAL A 247 7.46 18.64 5.24
N LEU A 248 8.21 17.54 5.27
CA LEU A 248 8.58 16.85 6.51
C LEU A 248 10.10 16.69 6.62
N THR A 249 10.63 16.91 7.81
CA THR A 249 12.02 16.56 8.15
C THR A 249 12.02 15.55 9.29
N LEU A 250 12.68 14.41 9.09
CA LEU A 250 12.89 13.36 10.07
C LEU A 250 14.39 13.24 10.38
N ALA A 251 14.76 13.34 11.65
CA ALA A 251 16.15 13.23 12.08
C ALA A 251 16.29 12.26 13.27
N GLY A 252 17.02 11.17 13.11
CA GLY A 252 17.19 10.18 14.19
C GLY A 252 15.93 9.39 14.52
N CYS A 253 14.96 9.31 13.60
CA CYS A 253 13.66 8.68 13.87
C CYS A 253 13.69 7.17 13.62
N ASP A 254 12.76 6.43 14.23
CA ASP A 254 12.55 4.98 14.00
C ASP A 254 11.10 4.72 13.60
N ILE A 255 10.87 4.24 12.38
CA ILE A 255 9.55 3.91 11.85
C ILE A 255 9.47 2.39 11.70
N HIS A 256 8.57 1.73 12.45
CA HIS A 256 8.53 0.26 12.46
C HIS A 256 7.19 -0.39 12.74
N ASP A 257 7.07 -1.69 12.47
CA ASP A 257 5.83 -2.47 12.66
C ASP A 257 4.63 -1.84 11.92
N ILE A 258 4.83 -1.51 10.64
CA ILE A 258 3.81 -0.88 9.80
C ILE A 258 3.28 -1.90 8.78
N PRO A 259 2.01 -2.31 8.84
CA PRO A 259 1.49 -3.34 7.93
C PRO A 259 1.36 -2.84 6.46
N GLU A 260 1.28 -1.53 6.26
CA GLU A 260 1.18 -0.89 4.95
C GLU A 260 2.53 -0.26 4.54
N ASN A 261 2.54 0.95 3.94
CA ASN A 261 3.77 1.66 3.64
C ASN A 261 4.29 2.35 4.89
N ALA A 262 5.59 2.25 5.15
CA ALA A 262 6.19 2.99 6.26
C ALA A 262 6.12 4.51 6.00
N VAL A 263 6.41 4.92 4.76
CA VAL A 263 6.27 6.31 4.32
C VAL A 263 5.66 6.38 2.91
N ASP A 264 4.60 7.15 2.75
CA ASP A 264 3.92 7.42 1.46
C ASP A 264 3.93 8.92 1.16
N LEU A 265 4.34 9.29 -0.06
CA LEU A 265 4.45 10.67 -0.51
C LEU A 265 3.79 10.87 -1.88
N ARG A 266 2.96 11.91 -1.96
CA ARG A 266 2.27 12.34 -3.19
C ARG A 266 2.30 13.85 -3.39
N SER A 267 1.86 14.29 -4.56
CA SER A 267 1.48 15.68 -4.84
C SER A 267 2.56 16.73 -4.54
N ARG A 268 3.77 16.56 -5.07
CA ARG A 268 4.92 17.48 -4.90
C ARG A 268 5.41 17.66 -3.47
N SER A 269 5.18 16.66 -2.62
CA SER A 269 5.64 16.70 -1.24
C SER A 269 7.15 16.46 -1.14
N VAL A 270 7.76 17.01 -0.09
CA VAL A 270 9.21 16.94 0.15
C VAL A 270 9.48 16.30 1.51
N LEU A 271 10.32 15.28 1.52
CA LEU A 271 10.78 14.62 2.73
C LEU A 271 12.30 14.63 2.81
N ALA A 272 12.83 15.09 3.93
CA ALA A 272 14.23 14.95 4.29
C ALA A 272 14.37 13.96 5.45
N LEU A 273 15.15 12.90 5.27
CA LEU A 273 15.49 11.89 6.26
C LEU A 273 16.99 11.99 6.58
N SER A 274 17.34 12.00 7.87
CA SER A 274 18.73 11.96 8.30
C SER A 274 18.89 11.01 9.49
N ARG A 275 19.78 10.02 9.38
CA ARG A 275 20.00 9.02 10.44
C ARG A 275 18.70 8.34 10.91
N THR A 276 17.77 8.10 9.99
CA THR A 276 16.45 7.51 10.28
C THR A 276 16.46 6.03 9.90
N THR A 277 15.83 5.20 10.73
CA THR A 277 15.64 3.77 10.48
C THR A 277 14.18 3.48 10.12
N VAL A 278 13.98 2.70 9.06
CA VAL A 278 12.67 2.22 8.60
C VAL A 278 12.72 0.71 8.55
N ARG A 279 11.91 0.01 9.35
CA ARG A 279 12.01 -1.46 9.47
C ARG A 279 10.68 -2.15 9.71
N ARG A 280 10.56 -3.44 9.39
CA ARG A 280 9.32 -4.22 9.64
C ARG A 280 8.09 -3.56 9.04
N PHE A 281 8.14 -3.35 7.73
CA PHE A 281 7.04 -2.79 6.93
C PHE A 281 6.40 -3.87 6.04
N GLY A 282 5.10 -3.80 5.77
CA GLY A 282 4.37 -4.82 5.00
C GLY A 282 4.29 -4.53 3.49
N ARG A 283 4.35 -3.26 3.09
CA ARG A 283 4.45 -2.86 1.68
C ARG A 283 5.79 -2.19 1.38
N ASN A 284 5.81 -0.89 1.07
CA ASN A 284 7.04 -0.18 0.76
C ASN A 284 7.61 0.49 2.01
N GLY A 285 8.94 0.55 2.13
CA GLY A 285 9.60 1.39 3.12
C GLY A 285 9.43 2.87 2.75
N LEU A 286 9.66 3.20 1.48
CA LEU A 286 9.40 4.51 0.88
C LEU A 286 8.56 4.32 -0.39
N SER A 287 7.40 4.96 -0.45
CA SER A 287 6.54 5.00 -1.64
C SER A 287 6.45 6.45 -2.13
N VAL A 288 6.99 6.74 -3.31
CA VAL A 288 7.14 8.11 -3.83
C VAL A 288 6.51 8.23 -5.22
N TRP A 289 5.54 9.14 -5.33
CA TRP A 289 4.70 9.31 -6.52
C TRP A 289 4.61 10.77 -6.95
N ASP A 290 4.20 10.97 -8.20
CA ASP A 290 3.93 12.25 -8.85
C ASP A 290 5.15 13.13 -9.17
N PRO A 291 5.07 13.93 -10.25
CA PRO A 291 6.16 14.81 -10.63
C PRO A 291 6.39 15.89 -9.58
N GLY A 292 7.66 16.07 -9.18
CA GLY A 292 8.06 17.08 -8.20
C GLY A 292 8.01 16.62 -6.74
N THR A 293 7.50 15.41 -6.47
CA THR A 293 7.65 14.79 -5.15
C THR A 293 9.10 14.31 -4.99
N ARG A 294 9.70 14.61 -3.83
CA ARG A 294 11.13 14.39 -3.59
C ARG A 294 11.39 13.81 -2.20
N VAL A 295 12.29 12.83 -2.15
CA VAL A 295 12.89 12.32 -0.91
C VAL A 295 14.40 12.52 -0.95
N ASP A 296 14.94 13.10 0.13
CA ASP A 296 16.38 13.16 0.39
C ASP A 296 16.68 12.36 1.65
N ALA A 297 17.39 11.24 1.53
CA ALA A 297 17.77 10.41 2.67
C ALA A 297 19.28 10.35 2.84
N GLU A 298 19.76 10.74 4.02
CA GLU A 298 21.19 10.75 4.37
C GLU A 298 21.43 9.81 5.56
N SER A 299 22.41 8.91 5.43
CA SER A 299 22.80 7.98 6.51
C SER A 299 21.63 7.18 7.09
N CYS A 300 20.67 6.79 6.25
CA CYS A 300 19.44 6.09 6.67
C CYS A 300 19.54 4.58 6.46
N GLU A 301 18.71 3.83 7.18
CA GLU A 301 18.66 2.37 7.12
C GLU A 301 17.23 1.90 6.84
N ILE A 302 17.03 1.09 5.79
CA ILE A 302 15.73 0.55 5.39
C ILE A 302 15.84 -0.98 5.33
N HIS A 303 15.16 -1.69 6.22
CA HIS A 303 15.35 -3.15 6.31
C HIS A 303 14.16 -3.93 6.87
N ASP A 304 14.30 -5.26 6.97
CA ASP A 304 13.30 -6.18 7.54
C ASP A 304 11.92 -6.04 6.89
N SER A 305 11.80 -6.13 5.57
CA SER A 305 10.47 -6.15 4.93
C SER A 305 9.72 -7.43 5.31
N THR A 306 8.44 -7.27 5.68
CA THR A 306 7.54 -8.38 6.02
C THR A 306 6.66 -8.81 4.85
N GLY A 307 6.65 -8.06 3.75
CA GLY A 307 5.92 -8.37 2.53
C GLY A 307 6.82 -8.60 1.32
N ASP A 308 6.20 -8.69 0.15
CA ASP A 308 6.89 -8.96 -1.13
C ASP A 308 7.06 -7.71 -2.01
N TYR A 309 6.81 -6.51 -1.46
CA TYR A 309 6.96 -5.24 -2.16
C TYR A 309 8.38 -4.67 -1.99
N PRO A 310 8.88 -3.88 -2.97
CA PRO A 310 10.21 -3.31 -2.89
C PRO A 310 10.33 -2.29 -1.75
N ALA A 311 11.53 -2.16 -1.20
CA ALA A 311 11.81 -1.26 -0.10
C ALA A 311 11.61 0.21 -0.49
N VAL A 312 12.03 0.61 -1.70
CA VAL A 312 11.85 1.95 -2.25
C VAL A 312 11.16 1.86 -3.61
N TRP A 313 10.00 2.50 -3.72
CA TRP A 313 9.21 2.60 -4.94
C TRP A 313 9.17 4.05 -5.42
N ILE A 314 9.50 4.27 -6.69
CA ILE A 314 9.58 5.59 -7.33
C ILE A 314 8.85 5.51 -8.66
N SER A 315 7.76 6.25 -8.79
CA SER A 315 6.89 6.25 -9.99
C SER A 315 6.46 7.66 -10.38
N ASP A 316 5.83 7.78 -11.55
CA ASP A 316 5.11 8.97 -12.00
C ASP A 316 5.94 10.27 -11.99
N GLY A 317 7.26 10.21 -12.22
CA GLY A 317 8.11 11.40 -12.28
C GLY A 317 8.68 11.86 -10.93
N ALA A 318 8.58 11.03 -9.90
CA ALA A 318 9.14 11.29 -8.57
C ALA A 318 10.68 11.19 -8.54
N THR A 319 11.28 11.80 -7.52
CA THR A 319 12.75 11.82 -7.34
C THR A 319 13.16 11.37 -5.95
N VAL A 320 14.19 10.53 -5.86
CA VAL A 320 14.75 10.09 -4.57
C VAL A 320 16.27 10.18 -4.61
N SER A 321 16.85 10.74 -3.56
CA SER A 321 18.29 10.73 -3.31
C SER A 321 18.61 9.92 -2.05
N LEU A 322 19.52 8.96 -2.15
CA LEU A 322 20.01 8.14 -1.06
C LEU A 322 21.53 8.35 -0.94
N ASP A 323 21.97 9.00 0.13
CA ASP A 323 23.38 9.23 0.43
C ASP A 323 23.80 8.44 1.68
N SER A 324 24.87 7.67 1.58
CA SER A 324 25.42 6.89 2.69
C SER A 324 24.39 5.96 3.35
N CYS A 325 23.42 5.46 2.59
CA CYS A 325 22.28 4.69 3.09
C CYS A 325 22.56 3.18 3.05
N ARG A 326 21.85 2.42 3.90
CA ARG A 326 21.81 0.95 3.86
C ARG A 326 20.40 0.45 3.58
N VAL A 327 20.26 -0.42 2.58
CA VAL A 327 19.01 -1.14 2.31
C VAL A 327 19.31 -2.63 2.34
N HIS A 328 18.71 -3.36 3.28
CA HIS A 328 19.01 -4.78 3.44
C HIS A 328 17.86 -5.62 3.98
N ASP A 329 17.94 -6.95 3.86
CA ASP A 329 16.88 -7.89 4.29
C ASP A 329 15.51 -7.57 3.66
N VAL A 330 15.50 -7.35 2.34
CA VAL A 330 14.33 -6.94 1.57
C VAL A 330 14.10 -7.84 0.36
N PRO A 331 12.84 -8.00 -0.12
CA PRO A 331 12.57 -8.77 -1.32
C PRO A 331 13.21 -8.13 -2.55
N ASP A 332 13.01 -6.82 -2.72
CA ASP A 332 13.56 -5.98 -3.77
C ASP A 332 13.97 -4.65 -3.13
N ALA A 333 15.09 -4.05 -3.54
CA ALA A 333 15.58 -2.83 -2.87
C ALA A 333 15.01 -1.56 -3.50
N LEU A 334 15.35 -1.25 -4.76
CA LEU A 334 14.97 -0.01 -5.43
C LEU A 334 14.24 -0.31 -6.75
N PHE A 335 13.02 0.21 -6.89
CA PHE A 335 12.23 0.17 -8.13
C PHE A 335 11.97 1.59 -8.63
N VAL A 336 12.44 1.88 -9.85
CA VAL A 336 12.27 3.17 -10.51
C VAL A 336 11.53 2.95 -11.83
N LEU A 337 10.34 3.51 -11.91
CA LEU A 337 9.38 3.25 -12.98
C LEU A 337 8.93 4.57 -13.59
N ASP A 338 8.45 4.50 -14.82
CA ASP A 338 7.90 5.63 -15.58
C ASP A 338 8.93 6.70 -15.99
N ARG A 339 8.59 7.36 -17.10
CA ARG A 339 9.43 8.41 -17.66
C ARG A 339 9.49 9.62 -16.73
N GLY A 340 10.70 10.03 -16.41
CA GLY A 340 10.97 11.21 -15.57
C GLY A 340 11.23 10.85 -14.11
N SER A 341 10.93 9.62 -13.69
CA SER A 341 11.31 9.15 -12.37
C SER A 341 12.82 8.94 -12.28
N ARG A 342 13.40 9.33 -11.16
CA ARG A 342 14.85 9.28 -10.96
C ARG A 342 15.23 8.87 -9.56
N VAL A 343 16.27 8.04 -9.46
CA VAL A 343 16.98 7.79 -8.21
C VAL A 343 18.45 8.18 -8.35
N ASP A 344 18.98 8.86 -7.33
CA ASP A 344 20.41 9.15 -7.18
C ASP A 344 20.90 8.48 -5.89
N VAL A 345 21.82 7.52 -6.00
CA VAL A 345 22.33 6.73 -4.87
C VAL A 345 23.84 6.92 -4.81
N VAL A 346 24.36 7.32 -3.65
CA VAL A 346 25.78 7.64 -3.44
C VAL A 346 26.28 6.95 -2.17
N ASP A 347 27.46 6.32 -2.24
CA ASP A 347 28.16 5.66 -1.12
C ASP A 347 27.25 4.75 -0.28
N SER A 348 26.31 4.06 -0.92
CA SER A 348 25.26 3.28 -0.25
C SER A 348 25.44 1.77 -0.45
N ASP A 349 24.91 1.00 0.49
CA ASP A 349 25.01 -0.46 0.52
C ASP A 349 23.62 -1.10 0.35
N LEU A 350 23.46 -1.92 -0.68
CA LEU A 350 22.27 -2.69 -1.00
C LEU A 350 22.61 -4.17 -0.81
N SER A 351 22.23 -4.78 0.30
CA SER A 351 22.66 -6.14 0.64
C SER A 351 21.52 -7.09 1.02
N GLN A 352 21.69 -8.40 0.87
CA GLN A 352 20.66 -9.38 1.28
C GLN A 352 19.30 -9.12 0.61
N VAL A 353 19.33 -8.92 -0.70
CA VAL A 353 18.13 -8.63 -1.50
C VAL A 353 17.66 -9.92 -2.17
N ARG A 354 16.46 -10.40 -1.85
CA ARG A 354 16.00 -11.71 -2.34
C ARG A 354 15.96 -11.80 -3.86
N ASN A 355 15.52 -10.72 -4.51
CA ASN A 355 15.27 -10.63 -5.95
C ASN A 355 16.20 -9.58 -6.58
N THR A 356 15.71 -8.37 -6.85
CA THR A 356 16.45 -7.33 -7.59
C THR A 356 16.86 -6.19 -6.66
N ALA A 357 18.16 -5.85 -6.63
CA ALA A 357 18.62 -4.70 -5.85
C ALA A 357 18.23 -3.37 -6.53
N VAL A 358 18.43 -3.23 -7.84
CA VAL A 358 18.02 -2.03 -8.58
C VAL A 358 17.27 -2.40 -9.84
N SER A 359 16.03 -1.93 -9.98
CA SER A 359 15.22 -2.10 -11.18
C SER A 359 14.83 -0.74 -11.76
N VAL A 360 15.09 -0.55 -13.05
CA VAL A 360 14.78 0.68 -13.79
C VAL A 360 14.00 0.32 -15.05
N SER A 361 12.79 0.84 -15.20
CA SER A 361 11.93 0.58 -16.37
C SER A 361 11.20 1.82 -16.89
N ASP A 362 10.56 1.66 -18.05
CA ASP A 362 9.62 2.62 -18.66
C ASP A 362 10.15 4.06 -18.87
N GLY A 363 11.45 4.23 -19.06
CA GLY A 363 12.06 5.54 -19.30
C GLY A 363 12.55 6.24 -18.03
N ALA A 364 12.60 5.52 -16.90
CA ALA A 364 13.20 5.99 -15.67
C ALA A 364 14.73 6.04 -15.74
N THR A 365 15.34 6.75 -14.78
CA THR A 365 16.81 6.88 -14.69
C THR A 365 17.32 6.54 -13.30
N ALA A 366 18.47 5.87 -13.23
CA ALA A 366 19.17 5.61 -11.96
C ALA A 366 20.64 6.01 -12.05
N GLN A 367 21.10 6.81 -11.10
CA GLN A 367 22.49 7.14 -10.92
C GLN A 367 23.01 6.49 -9.64
N LEU A 368 24.05 5.69 -9.74
CA LEU A 368 24.69 5.01 -8.62
C LEU A 368 26.19 5.34 -8.65
N ASP A 369 26.68 5.98 -7.60
CA ASP A 369 28.08 6.40 -7.48
C ASP A 369 28.70 5.77 -6.22
N ASP A 370 29.76 4.98 -6.42
CA ASP A 370 30.52 4.28 -5.36
C ASP A 370 29.67 3.35 -4.46
N CYS A 371 28.58 2.80 -5.01
CA CYS A 371 27.66 1.91 -4.28
C CYS A 371 28.14 0.45 -4.20
N ARG A 372 27.70 -0.26 -3.16
CA ARG A 372 27.93 -1.70 -2.97
C ARG A 372 26.62 -2.46 -3.08
N ILE A 373 26.60 -3.50 -3.90
CA ILE A 373 25.45 -4.40 -4.06
C ILE A 373 25.93 -5.81 -3.72
N ARG A 374 25.29 -6.48 -2.77
CA ARG A 374 25.75 -7.79 -2.25
C ARG A 374 24.59 -8.75 -2.05
N GLU A 375 24.81 -10.03 -2.31
CA GLU A 375 23.86 -11.11 -1.97
C GLU A 375 22.47 -10.83 -2.55
N ALA A 376 22.40 -10.65 -3.88
CA ALA A 376 21.16 -10.40 -4.62
C ALA A 376 20.97 -11.39 -5.79
N ALA A 377 19.73 -11.71 -6.17
CA ALA A 377 19.54 -12.49 -7.40
C ALA A 377 20.01 -11.66 -8.61
N THR A 378 19.51 -10.43 -8.74
CA THR A 378 19.95 -9.48 -9.76
C THR A 378 20.51 -8.23 -9.10
N GLY A 379 21.73 -7.83 -9.49
CA GLY A 379 22.35 -6.60 -8.98
C GLY A 379 21.64 -5.35 -9.50
N ALA A 380 21.75 -5.08 -10.80
CA ALA A 380 21.01 -3.97 -11.44
C ALA A 380 20.33 -4.42 -12.74
N TRP A 381 19.09 -4.00 -12.95
CA TRP A 381 18.29 -4.37 -14.10
C TRP A 381 17.70 -3.14 -14.78
N PHE A 382 18.21 -2.87 -15.98
CA PHE A 382 17.69 -1.82 -16.87
C PHE A 382 16.83 -2.44 -17.96
N ARG A 383 15.58 -1.95 -18.08
CA ARG A 383 14.55 -2.49 -18.97
C ARG A 383 13.84 -1.39 -19.74
N ASP A 384 13.41 -1.71 -20.94
CA ASP A 384 12.57 -0.86 -21.80
C ASP A 384 13.30 0.37 -22.38
N HIS A 385 12.77 0.85 -23.50
CA HIS A 385 13.38 1.95 -24.24
C HIS A 385 13.33 3.26 -23.45
N GLY A 386 14.47 3.95 -23.42
CA GLY A 386 14.63 5.22 -22.72
C GLY A 386 15.03 5.08 -21.26
N SER A 387 14.98 3.86 -20.71
CA SER A 387 15.54 3.60 -19.38
C SER A 387 17.06 3.60 -19.46
N GLY A 388 17.68 4.28 -18.52
CA GLY A 388 19.12 4.48 -18.54
C GLY A 388 19.63 4.93 -17.18
N GLY A 389 20.85 5.42 -17.17
CA GLY A 389 21.50 5.73 -15.91
C GLY A 389 23.01 5.61 -15.98
N THR A 390 23.65 5.89 -14.86
CA THR A 390 25.09 5.74 -14.71
C THR A 390 25.40 4.94 -13.45
N LEU A 391 26.17 3.87 -13.59
CA LEU A 391 26.79 3.20 -12.45
C LEU A 391 28.28 3.52 -12.52
N ALA A 392 28.81 4.27 -11.57
CA ALA A 392 30.23 4.61 -11.49
C ALA A 392 30.84 4.06 -10.20
N GLY A 393 31.98 3.39 -10.30
CA GLY A 393 32.72 2.89 -9.12
C GLY A 393 31.99 1.82 -8.30
N CYS A 394 30.88 1.29 -8.80
CA CYS A 394 30.05 0.36 -8.04
C CYS A 394 30.67 -1.04 -7.97
N THR A 395 30.50 -1.72 -6.83
CA THR A 395 30.89 -3.12 -6.64
C THR A 395 29.66 -4.00 -6.47
N VAL A 396 29.56 -5.06 -7.26
CA VAL A 396 28.49 -6.06 -7.19
C VAL A 396 29.08 -7.42 -6.84
N ASP A 397 28.69 -7.99 -5.71
CA ASP A 397 29.27 -9.23 -5.17
C ASP A 397 28.21 -10.29 -4.84
N ALA A 398 28.58 -11.55 -5.02
CA ALA A 398 27.77 -12.72 -4.63
C ALA A 398 26.33 -12.68 -5.17
N VAL A 399 26.17 -12.35 -6.45
CA VAL A 399 24.86 -12.28 -7.14
C VAL A 399 24.64 -13.43 -8.12
N GLN A 400 23.39 -13.70 -8.52
CA GLN A 400 23.18 -14.61 -9.66
C GLN A 400 23.63 -13.94 -10.96
N THR A 401 23.09 -12.75 -11.24
CA THR A 401 23.52 -11.91 -12.37
C THR A 401 23.86 -10.50 -11.90
N GLY A 402 25.01 -9.97 -12.35
CA GLY A 402 25.51 -8.64 -11.98
C GLY A 402 24.62 -7.53 -12.50
N VAL A 403 24.71 -7.23 -13.80
CA VAL A 403 23.86 -6.22 -14.44
C VAL A 403 23.19 -6.79 -15.66
N ILE A 404 21.89 -6.55 -15.76
CA ILE A 404 21.02 -6.96 -16.85
C ILE A 404 20.57 -5.72 -17.62
N VAL A 405 20.75 -5.73 -18.93
CA VAL A 405 20.29 -4.66 -19.82
C VAL A 405 19.47 -5.24 -20.95
N THR A 406 18.19 -4.84 -21.05
CA THR A 406 17.25 -5.46 -21.98
C THR A 406 16.33 -4.46 -22.65
N LYS A 407 15.74 -4.85 -23.80
CA LYS A 407 14.68 -4.11 -24.52
C LYS A 407 15.05 -2.67 -24.88
N GLY A 408 16.31 -2.46 -25.25
CA GLY A 408 16.79 -1.16 -25.68
C GLY A 408 16.85 -0.08 -24.60
N ALA A 409 16.96 -0.48 -23.34
CA ALA A 409 17.59 0.33 -22.31
C ALA A 409 19.05 0.63 -22.69
N ASP A 410 19.61 1.74 -22.19
CA ASP A 410 20.94 2.25 -22.56
C ASP A 410 21.69 2.87 -21.35
N PRO A 411 22.08 2.08 -20.34
CA PRO A 411 22.87 2.56 -19.22
C PRO A 411 24.36 2.71 -19.58
N THR A 412 25.03 3.58 -18.83
CA THR A 412 26.49 3.75 -18.85
C THR A 412 27.10 3.20 -17.57
N LEU A 413 28.13 2.37 -17.69
CA LEU A 413 28.82 1.76 -16.56
C LEU A 413 30.31 2.11 -16.62
N GLU A 414 30.82 2.64 -15.53
CA GLU A 414 32.21 3.08 -15.42
C GLU A 414 32.89 2.51 -14.18
N ARG A 415 34.05 1.87 -14.35
CA ARG A 415 34.87 1.38 -13.22
C ARG A 415 34.10 0.42 -12.28
N CYS A 416 33.06 -0.25 -12.79
CA CYS A 416 32.28 -1.20 -12.01
C CYS A 416 33.00 -2.54 -11.88
N THR A 417 32.92 -3.15 -10.70
CA THR A 417 33.51 -4.47 -10.44
C THR A 417 32.41 -5.46 -10.08
N VAL A 418 32.32 -6.58 -10.80
CA VAL A 418 31.42 -7.69 -10.48
C VAL A 418 32.22 -8.92 -10.04
N THR A 419 31.99 -9.40 -8.83
CA THR A 419 32.71 -10.51 -8.21
C THR A 419 31.79 -11.71 -7.99
N SER A 420 32.28 -12.90 -8.36
CA SER A 420 31.64 -14.19 -8.14
C SER A 420 30.18 -14.33 -8.62
N PRO A 421 29.77 -13.83 -9.81
CA PRO A 421 28.41 -14.02 -10.28
C PRO A 421 28.14 -15.49 -10.65
N ALA A 422 26.95 -16.01 -10.32
CA ALA A 422 26.59 -17.40 -10.60
C ALA A 422 26.35 -17.67 -12.10
N GLU A 423 25.74 -16.74 -12.82
CA GLU A 423 25.36 -16.90 -14.23
C GLU A 423 26.14 -15.97 -15.17
N ALA A 424 26.05 -14.66 -14.94
CA ALA A 424 26.75 -13.68 -15.77
C ALA A 424 27.14 -12.43 -14.96
N GLY A 425 28.31 -11.86 -15.28
CA GLY A 425 28.68 -10.55 -14.74
C GLY A 425 27.83 -9.45 -15.35
N PHE A 426 27.90 -9.31 -16.67
CA PHE A 426 27.11 -8.37 -17.44
C PHE A 426 26.33 -9.14 -18.51
N TYR A 427 25.02 -8.93 -18.55
CA TYR A 427 24.12 -9.59 -19.48
C TYR A 427 23.34 -8.55 -20.28
N VAL A 428 23.47 -8.59 -21.60
CA VAL A 428 22.76 -7.67 -22.52
C VAL A 428 22.02 -8.48 -23.57
N SER A 429 20.71 -8.27 -23.69
CA SER A 429 19.88 -9.01 -24.65
C SER A 429 18.68 -8.19 -25.15
N ALA A 430 17.88 -8.77 -26.05
CA ALA A 430 16.64 -8.19 -26.56
C ALA A 430 16.77 -6.73 -27.06
N GLY A 431 17.83 -6.42 -27.81
CA GLY A 431 18.08 -5.07 -28.33
C GLY A 431 18.55 -4.03 -27.31
N GLY A 432 18.91 -4.46 -26.10
CA GLY A 432 19.61 -3.66 -25.09
C GLY A 432 20.88 -3.00 -25.66
N ARG A 433 21.19 -1.82 -25.14
CA ARG A 433 22.41 -1.07 -25.47
C ARG A 433 23.12 -0.75 -24.17
N GLY A 434 24.43 -0.58 -24.22
CA GLY A 434 25.14 -0.17 -23.02
C GLY A 434 26.55 0.23 -23.35
N THR A 435 27.07 1.16 -22.55
CA THR A 435 28.46 1.59 -22.64
C THR A 435 29.17 1.18 -21.37
N PHE A 436 30.17 0.32 -21.49
CA PHE A 436 30.93 -0.24 -20.37
C PHE A 436 32.39 0.20 -20.49
N THR A 437 32.87 0.95 -19.51
CA THR A 437 34.23 1.50 -19.51
C THR A 437 34.98 1.10 -18.25
N ALA A 438 36.14 0.46 -18.43
CA ALA A 438 37.01 0.02 -17.32
C ALA A 438 36.30 -0.90 -16.30
N CYS A 439 35.33 -1.70 -16.75
CA CYS A 439 34.61 -2.64 -15.89
C CYS A 439 35.39 -3.96 -15.72
N ARG A 440 35.34 -4.53 -14.52
CA ARG A 440 36.01 -5.78 -14.16
C ARG A 440 34.99 -6.85 -13.80
N VAL A 441 35.14 -8.07 -14.31
CA VAL A 441 34.41 -9.26 -13.83
C VAL A 441 35.40 -10.31 -13.37
N THR A 442 35.19 -10.89 -12.20
CA THR A 442 36.10 -11.89 -11.62
C THR A 442 35.34 -13.04 -10.97
N GLY A 443 35.79 -14.28 -11.21
CA GLY A 443 35.26 -15.46 -10.51
C GLY A 443 33.86 -15.90 -10.94
N SER A 444 33.41 -15.56 -12.15
CA SER A 444 32.09 -15.97 -12.64
C SER A 444 31.98 -17.48 -12.81
N SER A 445 30.90 -18.09 -12.32
CA SER A 445 30.55 -19.49 -12.60
C SER A 445 29.94 -19.68 -13.99
N GLY A 446 29.56 -18.59 -14.65
CA GLY A 446 29.16 -18.58 -16.06
C GLY A 446 30.03 -17.65 -16.88
N PHE A 447 29.41 -16.65 -17.52
CA PHE A 447 30.09 -15.73 -18.43
C PHE A 447 30.51 -14.42 -17.74
N GLY A 448 31.61 -13.83 -18.19
CA GLY A 448 31.97 -12.47 -17.78
C GLY A 448 31.00 -11.43 -18.36
N PHE A 449 31.08 -11.23 -19.67
CA PHE A 449 30.15 -10.44 -20.47
C PHE A 449 29.41 -11.36 -21.44
N HIS A 450 28.09 -11.31 -21.42
CA HIS A 450 27.22 -12.08 -22.29
C HIS A 450 26.30 -11.13 -23.05
N VAL A 451 26.58 -10.90 -24.34
CA VAL A 451 25.80 -9.99 -25.20
C VAL A 451 25.21 -10.79 -26.35
N MET A 452 23.89 -10.79 -26.49
CA MET A 452 23.15 -11.59 -27.48
C MET A 452 22.17 -10.73 -28.30
N ASP A 453 21.40 -11.35 -29.19
CA ASP A 453 20.28 -10.75 -29.96
C ASP A 453 20.66 -9.47 -30.73
N GLY A 454 21.84 -9.45 -31.35
CA GLY A 454 22.33 -8.34 -32.17
C GLY A 454 22.50 -7.04 -31.39
N CYS A 455 22.63 -7.12 -30.06
CA CYS A 455 22.75 -5.96 -29.21
C CYS A 455 24.01 -5.15 -29.52
N ARG A 456 23.84 -3.82 -29.60
CA ARG A 456 24.93 -2.88 -29.84
C ARG A 456 25.44 -2.39 -28.50
N THR A 457 26.54 -2.98 -28.05
CA THR A 457 27.19 -2.70 -26.77
C THR A 457 28.62 -2.26 -27.01
N THR A 458 29.08 -1.23 -26.34
CA THR A 458 30.47 -0.76 -26.44
C THR A 458 31.22 -1.08 -25.14
N LEU A 459 32.32 -1.81 -25.27
CA LEU A 459 33.20 -2.23 -24.18
C LEU A 459 34.57 -1.59 -24.39
N THR A 460 35.04 -0.80 -23.43
CA THR A 460 36.35 -0.13 -23.51
C THR A 460 37.16 -0.40 -22.25
N ARG A 461 38.38 -0.94 -22.40
CA ARG A 461 39.30 -1.26 -21.29
C ARG A 461 38.69 -2.19 -20.22
N CYS A 462 37.76 -3.07 -20.62
CA CYS A 462 37.15 -4.03 -19.69
C CYS A 462 38.08 -5.22 -19.45
N HIS A 463 37.97 -5.84 -18.27
CA HIS A 463 38.79 -6.98 -17.88
C HIS A 463 37.95 -8.10 -17.30
N THR A 464 38.21 -9.34 -17.73
CA THR A 464 37.55 -10.54 -17.19
C THR A 464 38.57 -11.56 -16.73
N GLU A 465 38.42 -12.08 -15.51
CA GLU A 465 39.34 -13.08 -14.96
C GLU A 465 38.55 -14.23 -14.31
N ARG A 466 39.11 -15.44 -14.35
CA ARG A 466 38.53 -16.63 -13.69
C ARG A 466 37.03 -16.86 -14.00
N CYS A 467 36.60 -16.74 -15.26
CA CYS A 467 35.20 -16.98 -15.67
C CYS A 467 35.06 -18.38 -16.29
N ALA A 468 34.17 -19.23 -15.74
CA ALA A 468 34.14 -20.66 -16.06
C ALA A 468 33.57 -21.03 -17.44
N ARG A 469 32.69 -20.20 -18.03
CA ARG A 469 32.13 -20.41 -19.37
C ARG A 469 32.74 -19.50 -20.44
N GLY A 470 33.69 -18.65 -20.07
CA GLY A 470 34.34 -17.67 -20.95
C GLY A 470 34.19 -16.22 -20.47
N GLY A 471 35.19 -15.40 -20.75
CA GLY A 471 35.21 -13.98 -20.37
C GLY A 471 34.24 -13.12 -21.18
N TYR A 472 34.17 -13.35 -22.50
CA TYR A 472 33.33 -12.59 -23.42
C TYR A 472 32.61 -13.55 -24.38
N GLU A 473 31.28 -13.51 -24.41
CA GLU A 473 30.45 -14.30 -25.32
C GLU A 473 29.59 -13.38 -26.19
N PHE A 474 29.87 -13.38 -27.51
CA PHE A 474 29.18 -12.60 -28.53
C PHE A 474 28.77 -13.53 -29.69
N PRO A 475 27.54 -14.07 -29.70
CA PRO A 475 27.10 -15.01 -30.73
C PRO A 475 26.88 -14.35 -32.09
N GLU A 476 26.69 -13.03 -32.11
CA GLU A 476 26.31 -12.24 -33.29
C GLU A 476 27.18 -10.98 -33.41
N ASP A 477 27.32 -10.47 -34.64
CA ASP A 477 28.02 -9.21 -34.91
C ASP A 477 27.20 -8.02 -34.37
N GLY A 478 27.79 -7.19 -33.52
CA GLY A 478 27.06 -6.09 -32.86
C GLY A 478 27.85 -5.37 -31.77
N PRO A 479 28.45 -6.06 -30.79
CA PRO A 479 29.25 -5.43 -29.75
C PRO A 479 30.64 -5.04 -30.26
N THR A 480 31.15 -3.89 -29.79
CA THR A 480 32.54 -3.45 -30.01
C THR A 480 33.33 -3.59 -28.72
N ALA A 481 34.52 -4.19 -28.79
CA ALA A 481 35.42 -4.34 -27.65
C ALA A 481 36.80 -3.74 -27.98
N GLU A 482 37.14 -2.67 -27.29
CA GLU A 482 38.40 -1.94 -27.43
C GLU A 482 39.25 -2.10 -26.16
N GLU A 483 40.52 -2.46 -26.31
CA GLU A 483 41.47 -2.64 -25.19
C GLU A 483 40.99 -3.59 -24.08
N CYS A 484 40.12 -4.55 -24.40
CA CYS A 484 39.58 -5.52 -23.45
C CYS A 484 40.48 -6.75 -23.29
N THR A 485 40.58 -7.30 -22.08
CA THR A 485 41.49 -8.42 -21.75
C THR A 485 40.81 -9.51 -20.93
N GLY A 486 41.24 -10.77 -21.06
CA GLY A 486 40.80 -11.83 -20.15
C GLY A 486 41.58 -13.14 -20.20
N ASP A 487 41.44 -13.95 -19.14
CA ASP A 487 42.30 -15.12 -18.86
C ASP A 487 42.10 -16.30 -19.81
N GLU A 488 40.90 -16.46 -20.40
CA GLU A 488 40.62 -17.52 -21.39
C GLU A 488 40.61 -16.96 -22.82
N SER A 489 41.81 -16.79 -23.36
CA SER A 489 42.05 -16.53 -24.79
C SER A 489 41.94 -17.84 -25.59
N GLY A 490 40.70 -18.24 -25.90
CA GLY A 490 40.38 -19.44 -26.67
C GLY A 490 39.69 -19.21 -28.02
N ALA A 491 39.44 -17.96 -28.45
CA ALA A 491 39.08 -17.64 -29.84
C ALA A 491 39.44 -16.17 -30.14
N ARG A 492 40.10 -15.96 -31.27
CA ARG A 492 40.70 -14.68 -31.67
C ARG A 492 39.66 -13.56 -31.79
N LEU A 493 39.79 -12.47 -31.02
CA LEU A 493 39.40 -11.14 -31.51
C LEU A 493 40.46 -10.71 -32.54
N ALA A 494 40.18 -10.97 -33.81
CA ALA A 494 40.96 -10.40 -34.91
C ALA A 494 40.47 -8.97 -35.16
N ASP A 495 41.33 -8.01 -34.83
CA ASP A 495 41.34 -6.63 -35.31
C ASP A 495 40.99 -6.57 -36.82
N ARG A 496 39.89 -5.90 -37.16
CA ARG A 496 39.52 -5.62 -38.56
C ARG A 496 39.24 -4.14 -38.73
N SER A 497 40.33 -3.38 -38.87
CA SER A 497 40.32 -2.04 -39.45
C SER A 497 41.26 -1.97 -40.67
N ALA A 498 40.71 -2.17 -41.89
CA ALA A 498 41.09 -1.47 -43.14
C ALA A 498 40.35 -2.06 -44.38
N PRO A 499 39.97 -1.24 -45.38
CA PRO A 499 39.15 -1.64 -46.53
C PRO A 499 39.94 -1.89 -47.82
N GLY A 500 39.41 -2.77 -48.68
CA GLY A 500 39.56 -2.69 -50.15
C GLY A 500 40.17 -3.91 -50.86
N GLY A 501 39.41 -4.50 -51.80
CA GLY A 501 39.98 -5.26 -52.93
C GLY A 501 39.30 -6.57 -53.35
N VAL A 502 38.30 -6.47 -54.24
CA VAL A 502 37.88 -7.34 -55.38
C VAL A 502 37.99 -8.89 -55.29
N PRO A 503 36.94 -9.67 -55.68
CA PRO A 503 36.90 -11.12 -55.54
C PRO A 503 37.46 -11.89 -56.75
N ALA A 504 38.04 -13.07 -56.53
CA ALA A 504 38.30 -14.05 -57.58
C ALA A 504 37.98 -15.50 -57.15
N ARG A 505 37.07 -16.06 -57.94
CA ARG A 505 36.52 -17.41 -58.06
C ARG A 505 37.41 -18.65 -57.82
N ALA A 506 36.69 -19.67 -57.30
CA ALA A 506 36.60 -21.07 -57.74
C ALA A 506 37.68 -22.09 -57.37
N GLY A 507 37.19 -23.24 -56.88
CA GLY A 507 37.94 -24.50 -56.81
C GLY A 507 37.25 -25.55 -55.95
N ALA A 508 36.26 -26.24 -56.51
CA ALA A 508 35.66 -27.45 -55.92
C ALA A 508 36.67 -28.61 -55.94
N GLY A 509 36.64 -29.46 -54.91
CA GLY A 509 37.43 -30.69 -54.84
C GLY A 509 36.89 -31.64 -53.77
N ILE A 510 35.90 -32.44 -54.14
CA ILE A 510 35.48 -33.66 -53.43
C ILE A 510 36.48 -34.75 -53.77
N LEU A 511 37.02 -35.48 -52.78
CA LEU A 511 37.36 -36.90 -52.91
C LEU A 511 37.25 -37.63 -51.57
N THR A 512 36.54 -38.75 -51.65
CA THR A 512 36.20 -39.80 -50.69
C THR A 512 37.35 -40.77 -50.37
N ALA A 513 37.33 -41.45 -49.20
CA ALA A 513 37.40 -42.93 -49.08
C ALA A 513 37.53 -43.45 -47.62
N THR A 514 36.48 -44.16 -47.17
CA THR A 514 36.43 -45.50 -46.53
C THR A 514 37.40 -45.94 -45.39
N GLY A 515 36.87 -46.01 -44.16
CA GLY A 515 36.54 -47.24 -43.38
C GLY A 515 37.60 -48.28 -42.98
N THR A 516 37.75 -48.55 -41.66
CA THR A 516 37.60 -49.88 -41.01
C THR A 516 37.71 -49.79 -39.46
N GLN A 517 37.15 -50.81 -38.78
CA GLN A 517 36.65 -50.82 -37.40
C GLN A 517 37.63 -51.33 -36.32
N GLY A 518 37.55 -50.69 -35.14
CA GLY A 518 37.57 -51.28 -33.77
C GLY A 518 38.91 -51.70 -33.13
N PRO A 519 39.00 -51.88 -31.79
CA PRO A 519 37.97 -51.73 -30.76
C PRO A 519 38.30 -50.75 -29.60
N VAL A 520 37.25 -50.56 -28.81
CA VAL A 520 36.97 -49.75 -27.62
C VAL A 520 37.91 -50.00 -26.42
N ASP A 521 38.34 -48.93 -25.75
CA ASP A 521 38.45 -48.89 -24.28
C ASP A 521 38.27 -47.44 -23.78
N ARG A 522 37.23 -47.23 -22.97
CA ARG A 522 36.84 -45.95 -22.36
C ARG A 522 36.82 -46.12 -20.84
N PRO A 523 37.50 -45.29 -20.04
CA PRO A 523 37.33 -45.31 -18.59
C PRO A 523 35.97 -44.71 -18.18
N ALA A 524 35.42 -45.31 -17.11
CA ALA A 524 34.07 -45.13 -16.61
C ALA A 524 33.72 -43.69 -16.19
N GLN A 525 32.56 -43.21 -16.65
CA GLN A 525 31.87 -42.05 -16.11
C GLN A 525 30.83 -42.51 -15.08
N THR A 526 30.89 -41.91 -13.91
CA THR A 526 29.93 -42.03 -12.80
C THR A 526 28.58 -41.43 -13.22
N PRO A 527 27.44 -42.11 -13.00
CA PRO A 527 26.13 -41.60 -13.41
C PRO A 527 25.60 -40.51 -12.45
N PRO A 528 24.81 -39.53 -12.94
CA PRO A 528 24.11 -38.55 -12.11
C PRO A 528 22.99 -39.22 -11.28
N PRO A 529 22.60 -38.66 -10.12
CA PRO A 529 21.60 -39.26 -9.24
C PRO A 529 20.21 -39.21 -9.88
N ALA A 530 19.53 -40.37 -9.84
CA ALA A 530 18.19 -40.55 -10.34
C ALA A 530 17.14 -39.96 -9.38
N VAL A 531 16.19 -39.21 -9.94
CA VAL A 531 14.94 -38.80 -9.29
C VAL A 531 14.13 -40.07 -8.96
N PRO A 532 13.66 -40.28 -7.72
CA PRO A 532 12.87 -41.46 -7.39
C PRO A 532 11.46 -41.36 -7.98
N ARG A 533 11.04 -42.40 -8.70
CA ARG A 533 9.62 -42.64 -9.04
C ARG A 533 8.84 -42.89 -7.75
N PRO A 534 7.64 -42.31 -7.56
CA PRO A 534 6.80 -42.66 -6.41
C PRO A 534 6.29 -44.09 -6.59
N ALA A 535 6.64 -44.96 -5.64
CA ALA A 535 5.97 -46.23 -5.41
C ALA A 535 4.69 -45.97 -4.62
N ASP A 536 3.67 -46.78 -4.92
CA ASP A 536 2.40 -46.87 -4.23
C ASP A 536 2.54 -46.89 -2.70
N GLY A 537 1.67 -46.13 -2.03
CA GLY A 537 1.39 -46.31 -0.60
C GLY A 537 1.83 -45.16 0.32
N ALA A 538 1.21 -43.99 0.18
CA ALA A 538 1.06 -43.06 1.29
C ALA A 538 -0.40 -42.59 1.32
N GLN A 539 -1.09 -42.94 2.39
CA GLN A 539 -2.49 -42.61 2.66
C GLN A 539 -2.66 -41.09 2.63
N GLY A 540 -3.39 -40.61 1.62
CA GLY A 540 -3.87 -39.23 1.58
C GLY A 540 -4.75 -38.97 2.80
N ALA A 541 -4.50 -37.84 3.45
CA ALA A 541 -5.49 -37.22 4.31
C ALA A 541 -6.82 -37.10 3.51
N PRO A 542 -7.97 -37.41 4.12
CA PRO A 542 -9.22 -37.58 3.38
C PRO A 542 -9.59 -36.27 2.65
N ALA A 543 -9.79 -36.38 1.34
CA ALA A 543 -10.50 -35.38 0.57
C ALA A 543 -11.83 -35.10 1.27
N ALA A 544 -12.10 -33.83 1.56
CA ALA A 544 -13.38 -33.40 2.10
C ALA A 544 -14.51 -33.97 1.21
N PRO A 545 -15.62 -34.45 1.80
CA PRO A 545 -16.70 -35.06 1.03
C PRO A 545 -17.20 -34.07 -0.02
N ALA A 546 -17.38 -34.55 -1.26
CA ALA A 546 -17.94 -33.78 -2.36
C ALA A 546 -19.28 -33.17 -1.90
N ARG A 547 -19.32 -31.83 -1.79
CA ARG A 547 -20.54 -31.08 -1.47
C ARG A 547 -21.59 -31.37 -2.55
N ASP A 548 -22.85 -31.50 -2.14
CA ASP A 548 -23.96 -31.78 -3.06
C ASP A 548 -24.13 -30.61 -4.06
N SER A 549 -24.22 -30.91 -5.35
CA SER A 549 -24.43 -29.91 -6.40
C SER A 549 -25.74 -29.14 -6.20
N GLY A 550 -26.75 -29.77 -5.59
CA GLY A 550 -28.01 -29.13 -5.21
C GLY A 550 -27.84 -28.00 -4.18
N GLU A 551 -26.90 -28.13 -3.25
CA GLU A 551 -26.62 -27.09 -2.24
C GLU A 551 -26.00 -25.84 -2.90
N MET A 552 -25.08 -26.03 -3.84
CA MET A 552 -24.42 -24.92 -4.53
C MET A 552 -25.37 -24.19 -5.49
N LEU A 553 -26.26 -24.93 -6.16
CA LEU A 553 -27.36 -24.35 -6.94
C LEU A 553 -28.32 -23.56 -6.04
N GLY A 554 -28.58 -24.04 -4.82
CA GLY A 554 -29.35 -23.30 -3.81
C GLY A 554 -28.68 -21.98 -3.41
N ARG A 555 -27.35 -21.95 -3.26
CA ARG A 555 -26.59 -20.71 -2.99
C ARG A 555 -26.63 -19.73 -4.16
N LEU A 556 -26.56 -20.23 -5.39
CA LEU A 556 -26.77 -19.41 -6.59
C LEU A 556 -28.18 -18.81 -6.60
N ASP A 557 -29.19 -19.58 -6.21
CA ASP A 557 -30.58 -19.14 -6.17
C ASP A 557 -30.83 -18.10 -5.08
N ALA A 558 -30.10 -18.17 -3.97
CA ALA A 558 -30.13 -17.20 -2.89
C ALA A 558 -29.55 -15.83 -3.26
N LEU A 559 -28.73 -15.71 -4.32
CA LEU A 559 -28.25 -14.41 -4.77
C LEU A 559 -29.41 -13.53 -5.23
N VAL A 560 -29.43 -12.26 -4.80
CA VAL A 560 -30.50 -11.33 -5.19
C VAL A 560 -30.45 -11.04 -6.70
N GLY A 561 -31.60 -11.10 -7.36
CA GLY A 561 -31.74 -10.78 -8.79
C GLY A 561 -31.07 -11.81 -9.71
N LEU A 562 -30.51 -11.33 -10.82
CA LEU A 562 -29.70 -12.10 -11.78
C LEU A 562 -30.44 -13.27 -12.46
N ASP A 563 -31.75 -13.17 -12.68
CA ASP A 563 -32.57 -14.26 -13.24
C ASP A 563 -32.11 -14.75 -14.62
N SER A 564 -31.56 -13.85 -15.45
CA SER A 564 -30.92 -14.22 -16.72
C SER A 564 -29.68 -15.08 -16.50
N VAL A 565 -28.78 -14.64 -15.62
CA VAL A 565 -27.52 -15.32 -15.28
C VAL A 565 -27.80 -16.69 -14.64
N LYS A 566 -28.73 -16.76 -13.68
CA LYS A 566 -29.12 -18.01 -13.03
C LYS A 566 -29.65 -19.03 -14.04
N ARG A 567 -30.48 -18.60 -15.00
CA ARG A 567 -30.97 -19.48 -16.07
C ARG A 567 -29.85 -20.00 -16.96
N GLU A 568 -28.89 -19.14 -17.33
CA GLU A 568 -27.75 -19.54 -18.15
C GLU A 568 -26.82 -20.53 -17.43
N VAL A 569 -26.52 -20.28 -16.15
CA VAL A 569 -25.70 -21.18 -15.32
C VAL A 569 -26.39 -22.53 -15.11
N ARG A 570 -27.72 -22.55 -14.89
CA ARG A 570 -28.50 -23.80 -14.83
C ARG A 570 -28.46 -24.55 -16.15
N ALA A 571 -28.68 -23.87 -17.27
CA ALA A 571 -28.63 -24.50 -18.60
C ALA A 571 -27.25 -25.12 -18.89
N LEU A 572 -26.16 -24.47 -18.46
CA LEU A 572 -24.81 -25.03 -18.55
C LEU A 572 -24.65 -26.27 -17.66
N THR A 573 -25.14 -26.20 -16.43
CA THR A 573 -25.10 -27.31 -15.46
C THR A 573 -25.86 -28.52 -15.97
N ASP A 574 -27.08 -28.33 -16.48
CA ASP A 574 -27.92 -29.39 -17.05
C ASP A 574 -27.25 -30.06 -18.25
N MET A 575 -26.66 -29.29 -19.15
CA MET A 575 -25.93 -29.84 -20.29
C MET A 575 -24.73 -30.69 -19.87
N ILE A 576 -23.99 -30.25 -18.85
CA ILE A 576 -22.83 -30.98 -18.33
C ILE A 576 -23.29 -32.28 -17.66
N GLU A 577 -24.36 -32.22 -16.86
CA GLU A 577 -24.89 -33.39 -16.18
C GLU A 577 -25.45 -34.43 -17.16
N VAL A 578 -26.20 -34.00 -18.18
CA VAL A 578 -26.68 -34.88 -19.26
C VAL A 578 -25.50 -35.45 -20.05
N GLY A 579 -24.45 -34.65 -20.31
CA GLY A 579 -23.22 -35.11 -20.95
C GLY A 579 -22.54 -36.23 -20.16
N ARG A 580 -22.44 -36.08 -18.84
CA ARG A 580 -21.87 -37.10 -17.94
C ARG A 580 -22.70 -38.38 -17.94
N ARG A 581 -24.04 -38.28 -17.84
CA ARG A 581 -24.95 -39.43 -17.92
C ARG A 581 -24.82 -40.17 -19.26
N ARG A 582 -24.62 -39.45 -20.36
CA ARG A 582 -24.36 -40.04 -21.68
C ARG A 582 -23.02 -40.78 -21.73
N GLN A 583 -21.95 -40.22 -21.18
CA GLN A 583 -20.64 -40.88 -21.10
C GLN A 583 -20.70 -42.16 -20.25
N GLN A 584 -21.41 -42.12 -19.11
CA GLN A 584 -21.63 -43.31 -18.27
C GLN A 584 -22.42 -44.41 -18.99
N ALA A 585 -23.33 -44.02 -19.88
CA ALA A 585 -24.07 -44.94 -20.75
C ALA A 585 -23.26 -45.37 -22.00
N GLY A 586 -21.97 -45.02 -22.11
CA GLY A 586 -21.13 -45.33 -23.26
C GLY A 586 -21.47 -44.56 -24.54
N LEU A 587 -22.33 -43.54 -24.45
CA LEU A 587 -22.73 -42.69 -25.58
C LEU A 587 -21.76 -41.52 -25.74
N LYS A 588 -21.55 -41.09 -26.99
CA LYS A 588 -20.82 -39.84 -27.26
C LYS A 588 -21.58 -38.66 -26.64
N ALA A 589 -20.93 -37.95 -25.74
CA ALA A 589 -21.38 -36.65 -25.26
C ALA A 589 -20.90 -35.55 -26.19
N ALA A 590 -21.72 -34.52 -26.38
CA ALA A 590 -21.29 -33.32 -27.07
C ALA A 590 -20.18 -32.65 -26.25
N SER A 591 -19.10 -32.20 -26.90
CA SER A 591 -18.07 -31.42 -26.23
C SER A 591 -18.67 -30.07 -25.85
N VAL A 592 -18.87 -29.85 -24.55
CA VAL A 592 -19.33 -28.57 -24.02
C VAL A 592 -18.10 -27.67 -23.92
N ARG A 593 -18.09 -26.55 -24.64
CA ARG A 593 -17.10 -25.49 -24.44
C ARG A 593 -17.43 -24.79 -23.12
N ARG A 594 -16.46 -24.70 -22.21
CA ARG A 594 -16.69 -24.31 -20.81
C ARG A 594 -16.23 -22.90 -20.48
N HIS A 595 -15.47 -22.26 -21.37
CA HIS A 595 -15.01 -20.88 -21.17
C HIS A 595 -16.14 -19.87 -21.42
N LEU A 596 -16.25 -18.87 -20.55
CA LEU A 596 -17.35 -17.92 -20.49
C LEU A 596 -16.86 -16.47 -20.56
N VAL A 597 -17.72 -15.58 -21.05
CA VAL A 597 -17.51 -14.13 -21.01
C VAL A 597 -18.55 -13.51 -20.10
N PHE A 598 -18.14 -12.75 -19.10
CA PHE A 598 -19.03 -12.02 -18.19
C PHE A 598 -19.01 -10.55 -18.54
N THR A 599 -20.13 -10.01 -19.01
CA THR A 599 -20.26 -8.58 -19.33
C THR A 599 -21.18 -7.88 -18.34
N GLY A 600 -20.88 -6.64 -17.99
CA GLY A 600 -21.79 -5.80 -17.20
C GLY A 600 -21.09 -4.82 -16.29
N SER A 601 -21.84 -3.88 -15.73
CA SER A 601 -21.36 -2.81 -14.85
C SER A 601 -20.67 -3.36 -13.58
N PRO A 602 -19.87 -2.56 -12.86
CA PRO A 602 -19.19 -2.97 -11.64
C PRO A 602 -20.22 -3.29 -10.54
N GLY A 603 -19.89 -4.22 -9.64
CA GLY A 603 -20.75 -4.57 -8.51
C GLY A 603 -22.04 -5.32 -8.85
N THR A 604 -22.14 -5.89 -10.05
CA THR A 604 -23.28 -6.74 -10.50
C THR A 604 -23.13 -8.23 -10.13
N GLY A 605 -22.08 -8.61 -9.39
CA GLY A 605 -21.89 -9.98 -8.87
C GLY A 605 -21.09 -10.94 -9.76
N LYS A 606 -20.37 -10.45 -10.79
CA LYS A 606 -19.56 -11.25 -11.73
C LYS A 606 -18.60 -12.23 -11.02
N THR A 607 -17.74 -11.72 -10.12
CA THR A 607 -16.75 -12.55 -9.40
C THR A 607 -17.41 -13.55 -8.45
N THR A 608 -18.53 -13.17 -7.81
CA THR A 608 -19.31 -14.06 -6.92
C THR A 608 -19.89 -15.23 -7.70
N VAL A 609 -20.49 -14.98 -8.87
CA VAL A 609 -21.03 -16.04 -9.73
C VAL A 609 -19.91 -16.91 -10.30
N ALA A 610 -18.76 -16.34 -10.65
CA ALA A 610 -17.61 -17.11 -11.14
C ALA A 610 -17.12 -18.13 -10.09
N ARG A 611 -17.06 -17.71 -8.81
CA ARG A 611 -16.70 -18.59 -7.70
C ARG A 611 -17.69 -19.74 -7.53
N LEU A 612 -18.98 -19.43 -7.46
CA LEU A 612 -20.04 -20.43 -7.34
C LEU A 612 -20.04 -21.40 -8.52
N TYR A 613 -19.80 -20.90 -9.74
CA TYR A 613 -19.71 -21.74 -10.92
C TYR A 613 -18.56 -22.75 -10.82
N GLY A 614 -17.38 -22.33 -10.34
CA GLY A 614 -16.26 -23.24 -10.07
C GLY A 614 -16.60 -24.34 -9.06
N GLU A 615 -17.26 -23.97 -7.96
CA GLU A 615 -17.70 -24.91 -6.92
C GLU A 615 -18.75 -25.91 -7.45
N ILE A 616 -19.71 -25.44 -8.27
CA ILE A 616 -20.70 -26.30 -8.94
C ILE A 616 -19.97 -27.31 -9.84
N LEU A 617 -19.03 -26.86 -10.67
CA LEU A 617 -18.28 -27.76 -11.55
C LEU A 617 -17.45 -28.81 -10.79
N ALA A 618 -16.86 -28.44 -9.66
CA ALA A 618 -16.17 -29.41 -8.80
C ALA A 618 -17.13 -30.44 -8.20
N SER A 619 -18.30 -30.01 -7.71
CA SER A 619 -19.34 -30.92 -7.17
C SER A 619 -19.83 -31.94 -8.21
N LEU A 620 -19.86 -31.54 -9.49
CA LEU A 620 -20.26 -32.41 -10.60
C LEU A 620 -19.12 -33.33 -11.09
N GLY A 621 -17.92 -33.24 -10.49
CA GLY A 621 -16.73 -33.99 -10.87
C GLY A 621 -16.12 -33.54 -12.19
N VAL A 622 -16.40 -32.30 -12.60
CA VAL A 622 -15.95 -31.71 -13.87
C VAL A 622 -14.59 -31.04 -13.69
N LEU A 623 -14.37 -30.43 -12.53
CA LEU A 623 -13.11 -29.85 -12.07
C LEU A 623 -12.64 -30.60 -10.81
N GLU A 624 -11.33 -30.65 -10.59
CA GLU A 624 -10.75 -31.35 -9.43
C GLU A 624 -11.05 -30.65 -8.10
N ARG A 625 -11.02 -29.31 -8.08
CA ARG A 625 -11.10 -28.49 -6.86
C ARG A 625 -12.12 -27.36 -6.94
N GLY A 626 -12.28 -26.73 -8.10
CA GLY A 626 -13.26 -25.65 -8.31
C GLY A 626 -12.88 -24.30 -7.68
N HIS A 627 -11.63 -24.12 -7.24
CA HIS A 627 -11.17 -22.84 -6.69
C HIS A 627 -11.09 -21.76 -7.78
N LEU A 628 -11.30 -20.51 -7.38
CA LEU A 628 -11.20 -19.34 -8.26
C LEU A 628 -9.83 -18.68 -8.11
N VAL A 629 -9.12 -18.46 -9.21
CA VAL A 629 -7.91 -17.63 -9.29
C VAL A 629 -8.26 -16.37 -10.07
N GLU A 630 -8.28 -15.24 -9.37
CA GLU A 630 -8.57 -13.92 -9.94
C GLU A 630 -7.25 -13.25 -10.36
N VAL A 631 -7.23 -12.73 -11.58
CA VAL A 631 -6.07 -12.06 -12.19
C VAL A 631 -6.52 -10.88 -13.04
N SER A 632 -5.62 -9.95 -13.26
CA SER A 632 -5.80 -8.77 -14.10
C SER A 632 -4.70 -8.67 -15.15
N ARG A 633 -4.66 -7.57 -15.92
CA ARG A 633 -3.60 -7.33 -16.91
C ARG A 633 -2.19 -7.39 -16.30
N VAL A 634 -1.99 -6.84 -15.10
CA VAL A 634 -0.66 -6.76 -14.46
C VAL A 634 -0.12 -8.13 -14.09
N ASP A 635 -1.00 -9.09 -13.83
CA ASP A 635 -0.63 -10.46 -13.45
C ASP A 635 -0.28 -11.33 -14.66
N LEU A 636 -0.86 -11.03 -15.83
CA LEU A 636 -0.74 -11.85 -17.04
C LEU A 636 0.34 -11.33 -18.00
N VAL A 637 0.46 -10.01 -18.12
CA VAL A 637 1.39 -9.39 -19.05
C VAL A 637 2.71 -9.15 -18.33
N GLY A 638 3.73 -9.86 -18.79
CA GLY A 638 5.09 -9.62 -18.36
C GLY A 638 5.66 -8.43 -19.10
N GLU A 639 6.55 -7.69 -18.45
CA GLU A 639 7.15 -6.54 -19.11
C GLU A 639 8.06 -7.00 -20.28
N HIS A 640 8.59 -8.22 -20.28
CA HIS A 640 9.56 -8.77 -21.26
C HIS A 640 8.96 -9.62 -22.37
N ILE A 641 9.61 -9.59 -23.55
CA ILE A 641 9.40 -10.54 -24.65
C ILE A 641 9.59 -11.96 -24.10
N GLY A 642 8.58 -12.83 -24.25
CA GLY A 642 8.60 -14.20 -23.72
C GLY A 642 8.19 -14.32 -22.24
N SER A 643 8.32 -13.26 -21.43
CA SER A 643 7.88 -13.30 -20.02
C SER A 643 6.36 -13.26 -19.87
N THR A 644 5.66 -12.67 -20.85
CA THR A 644 4.20 -12.69 -20.88
C THR A 644 3.67 -14.11 -21.03
N ALA A 645 4.29 -14.92 -21.90
CA ALA A 645 3.93 -16.32 -22.02
C ALA A 645 4.15 -17.07 -20.70
N ILE A 646 5.25 -16.81 -19.99
CA ILE A 646 5.56 -17.43 -18.68
C ILE A 646 4.53 -17.02 -17.62
N ARG A 647 4.27 -15.73 -17.44
CA ARG A 647 3.30 -15.24 -16.44
C ARG A 647 1.88 -15.73 -16.72
N THR A 648 1.48 -15.73 -18.00
CA THR A 648 0.20 -16.30 -18.42
C THR A 648 0.13 -17.80 -18.12
N GLN A 649 1.21 -18.54 -18.36
CA GLN A 649 1.32 -19.96 -18.01
C GLN A 649 1.20 -20.19 -16.50
N GLU A 650 1.93 -19.43 -15.69
CA GLU A 650 1.90 -19.55 -14.22
C GLU A 650 0.52 -19.24 -13.65
N ALA A 651 -0.12 -18.18 -14.14
CA ALA A 651 -1.51 -17.87 -13.78
C ALA A 651 -2.46 -19.02 -14.15
N PHE A 652 -2.29 -19.61 -15.32
CA PHE A 652 -3.09 -20.75 -15.78
C PHE A 652 -2.84 -22.02 -14.95
N GLU A 653 -1.58 -22.31 -14.62
CA GLU A 653 -1.21 -23.47 -13.80
C GLU A 653 -1.73 -23.33 -12.36
N ARG A 654 -1.73 -22.13 -11.78
CA ARG A 654 -2.38 -21.86 -10.48
C ARG A 654 -3.89 -22.16 -10.53
N ALA A 655 -4.53 -21.93 -11.67
CA ALA A 655 -5.94 -22.22 -11.88
C ALA A 655 -6.24 -23.69 -12.25
N ARG A 656 -5.22 -24.57 -12.33
CA ARG A 656 -5.40 -25.98 -12.70
C ARG A 656 -6.29 -26.72 -11.72
N GLY A 657 -7.34 -27.35 -12.23
CA GLY A 657 -8.40 -27.98 -11.43
C GLY A 657 -9.47 -26.99 -10.95
N GLY A 658 -9.46 -25.73 -11.39
CA GLY A 658 -10.33 -24.65 -10.95
C GLY A 658 -10.73 -23.70 -12.09
N VAL A 659 -10.98 -22.44 -11.73
CA VAL A 659 -11.42 -21.37 -12.62
C VAL A 659 -10.39 -20.23 -12.63
N LEU A 660 -9.90 -19.85 -13.81
CA LEU A 660 -9.13 -18.63 -14.03
C LEU A 660 -10.08 -17.49 -14.39
N PHE A 661 -10.19 -16.48 -13.53
CA PHE A 661 -11.02 -15.30 -13.75
C PHE A 661 -10.15 -14.10 -14.07
N ILE A 662 -10.31 -13.54 -15.27
CA ILE A 662 -9.55 -12.40 -15.76
C ILE A 662 -10.46 -11.17 -15.73
N ASP A 663 -10.25 -10.28 -14.76
CA ASP A 663 -11.01 -9.04 -14.67
C ASP A 663 -10.47 -7.98 -15.64
N GLU A 664 -11.38 -7.17 -16.16
CA GLU A 664 -11.13 -6.16 -17.20
C GLU A 664 -10.28 -6.69 -18.36
N ALA A 665 -10.62 -7.87 -18.89
CA ALA A 665 -9.81 -8.58 -19.88
C ALA A 665 -9.57 -7.78 -21.18
N TYR A 666 -10.46 -6.85 -21.51
CA TYR A 666 -10.28 -5.91 -22.62
C TYR A 666 -9.02 -5.05 -22.47
N ALA A 667 -8.54 -4.83 -21.24
CA ALA A 667 -7.29 -4.14 -20.99
C ALA A 667 -6.12 -4.85 -21.66
N LEU A 668 -6.15 -6.17 -21.90
CA LEU A 668 -5.11 -6.91 -22.61
C LEU A 668 -4.97 -6.49 -24.09
N ALA A 669 -5.97 -5.83 -24.68
CA ALA A 669 -5.96 -5.38 -26.07
C ALA A 669 -6.46 -3.93 -26.24
N PRO A 670 -5.65 -2.91 -25.85
CA PRO A 670 -5.99 -1.49 -26.02
C PRO A 670 -5.96 -1.05 -27.50
N GLU A 671 -6.77 -0.05 -27.87
CA GLU A 671 -6.88 0.46 -29.26
C GLU A 671 -5.60 1.16 -29.77
N ASP A 672 -4.85 1.85 -28.88
CA ASP A 672 -3.75 2.75 -29.28
C ASP A 672 -2.33 2.17 -29.09
N SER A 673 -2.20 0.92 -28.66
CA SER A 673 -0.89 0.34 -28.37
C SER A 673 -0.43 -0.63 -29.46
N GLY A 674 0.56 -0.22 -30.27
CA GLY A 674 1.40 -1.13 -31.07
C GLY A 674 2.35 -1.99 -30.22
N ARG A 675 1.92 -2.45 -29.04
CA ARG A 675 2.71 -3.29 -28.11
C ARG A 675 2.24 -4.75 -28.22
N ASP A 676 3.12 -5.64 -28.66
CA ASP A 676 2.84 -7.05 -28.94
C ASP A 676 2.56 -7.93 -27.70
N PHE A 677 2.85 -7.46 -26.49
CA PHE A 677 2.78 -8.27 -25.26
C PHE A 677 1.36 -8.66 -24.83
N GLY A 678 0.39 -7.73 -24.91
CA GLY A 678 -1.00 -8.06 -24.61
C GLY A 678 -1.56 -9.14 -25.56
N ARG A 679 -1.11 -9.11 -26.80
CA ARG A 679 -1.44 -10.11 -27.82
C ARG A 679 -0.74 -11.45 -27.55
N GLU A 680 0.51 -11.43 -27.09
CA GLU A 680 1.25 -12.61 -26.64
C GLU A 680 0.54 -13.31 -25.46
N ALA A 681 -0.01 -12.54 -24.50
CA ALA A 681 -0.81 -13.09 -23.40
C ALA A 681 -2.06 -13.79 -23.93
N ILE A 682 -2.78 -13.14 -24.85
CA ILE A 682 -3.98 -13.68 -25.47
C ILE A 682 -3.65 -14.97 -26.25
N ASP A 683 -2.59 -14.97 -27.05
CA ASP A 683 -2.19 -16.12 -27.86
C ASP A 683 -1.76 -17.30 -26.98
N THR A 684 -1.01 -17.03 -25.91
CA THR A 684 -0.62 -18.04 -24.92
C THR A 684 -1.84 -18.60 -24.20
N LEU A 685 -2.76 -17.74 -23.75
CA LEU A 685 -4.00 -18.15 -23.10
C LEU A 685 -4.87 -19.01 -24.02
N VAL A 686 -5.03 -18.61 -25.29
CA VAL A 686 -5.79 -19.35 -26.31
C VAL A 686 -5.20 -20.74 -26.56
N LYS A 687 -3.86 -20.87 -26.55
CA LYS A 687 -3.17 -22.15 -26.64
C LYS A 687 -3.47 -23.03 -25.42
N LEU A 688 -3.31 -22.49 -24.22
CA LEU A 688 -3.54 -23.23 -22.97
C LEU A 688 -4.99 -23.67 -22.78
N MET A 689 -5.94 -22.83 -23.20
CA MET A 689 -7.37 -23.18 -23.22
C MET A 689 -7.66 -24.38 -24.11
N GLU A 690 -6.90 -24.59 -25.19
CA GLU A 690 -7.07 -25.76 -26.06
C GLU A 690 -6.42 -27.00 -25.46
N ASP A 691 -5.17 -26.86 -25.00
CA ASP A 691 -4.36 -27.97 -24.48
C ASP A 691 -4.93 -28.53 -23.17
N HIS A 692 -5.59 -27.69 -22.36
CA HIS A 692 -6.06 -28.02 -21.01
C HIS A 692 -7.56 -27.76 -20.78
N ARG A 693 -8.39 -27.87 -21.82
CA ARG A 693 -9.84 -27.61 -21.77
C ARG A 693 -10.65 -28.38 -20.73
N ASP A 694 -10.14 -29.54 -20.30
CA ASP A 694 -10.79 -30.41 -19.32
C ASP A 694 -10.31 -30.15 -17.88
N ALA A 695 -9.23 -29.38 -17.71
CA ALA A 695 -8.58 -29.12 -16.42
C ALA A 695 -8.79 -27.69 -15.89
N VAL A 696 -9.05 -26.71 -16.76
CA VAL A 696 -9.24 -25.31 -16.38
C VAL A 696 -10.44 -24.70 -17.09
N VAL A 697 -11.27 -23.98 -16.35
CA VAL A 697 -12.27 -23.07 -16.92
C VAL A 697 -11.73 -21.65 -16.88
N VAL A 698 -11.90 -20.91 -17.97
CA VAL A 698 -11.45 -19.51 -18.08
C VAL A 698 -12.67 -18.64 -18.24
N ILE A 699 -12.77 -17.61 -17.40
CA ILE A 699 -13.83 -16.60 -17.43
C ILE A 699 -13.16 -15.25 -17.62
N VAL A 700 -13.51 -14.55 -18.69
CA VAL A 700 -13.07 -13.16 -18.92
C VAL A 700 -14.21 -12.21 -18.57
N ALA A 701 -13.92 -11.14 -17.83
CA ALA A 701 -14.91 -10.18 -17.37
C ALA A 701 -14.60 -8.74 -17.79
N GLY A 702 -15.63 -7.92 -17.94
CA GLY A 702 -15.48 -6.49 -18.23
C GLY A 702 -16.79 -5.79 -18.57
N TYR A 703 -16.67 -4.52 -18.99
CA TYR A 703 -17.80 -3.74 -19.48
C TYR A 703 -18.29 -4.26 -20.83
N THR A 704 -19.59 -4.11 -21.10
CA THR A 704 -20.24 -4.76 -22.26
C THR A 704 -19.63 -4.33 -23.60
N ALA A 705 -19.48 -3.03 -23.85
CA ALA A 705 -18.96 -2.52 -25.12
C ALA A 705 -17.48 -2.87 -25.33
N GLU A 706 -16.70 -2.82 -24.26
CA GLU A 706 -15.27 -3.11 -24.21
C GLU A 706 -15.02 -4.60 -24.48
N MET A 707 -15.85 -5.48 -23.92
CA MET A 707 -15.75 -6.92 -24.13
C MET A 707 -16.20 -7.33 -25.54
N GLU A 708 -17.20 -6.67 -26.12
CA GLU A 708 -17.55 -6.86 -27.53
C GLU A 708 -16.36 -6.53 -28.43
N ARG A 709 -15.63 -5.43 -28.16
CA ARG A 709 -14.39 -5.09 -28.87
C ARG A 709 -13.29 -6.14 -28.64
N PHE A 710 -13.04 -6.54 -27.39
CA PHE A 710 -12.03 -7.55 -27.05
C PHE A 710 -12.21 -8.87 -27.81
N LEU A 711 -13.46 -9.34 -27.96
CA LEU A 711 -13.75 -10.57 -28.68
C LEU A 711 -13.42 -10.48 -30.18
N THR A 712 -13.36 -9.28 -30.75
CA THR A 712 -12.98 -9.07 -32.17
C THR A 712 -11.47 -9.00 -32.42
N VAL A 713 -10.66 -8.91 -31.36
CA VAL A 713 -9.19 -8.74 -31.46
C VAL A 713 -8.50 -9.96 -32.06
N ASN A 714 -9.01 -11.18 -31.78
CA ASN A 714 -8.42 -12.42 -32.27
C ASN A 714 -9.51 -13.47 -32.53
N PRO A 715 -9.57 -14.08 -33.74
CA PRO A 715 -10.50 -15.17 -34.05
C PRO A 715 -10.43 -16.35 -33.06
N GLY A 716 -9.25 -16.61 -32.49
CA GLY A 716 -9.02 -17.64 -31.48
C GLY A 716 -9.84 -17.40 -30.21
N VAL A 717 -9.90 -16.16 -29.73
CA VAL A 717 -10.68 -15.73 -28.56
C VAL A 717 -12.16 -15.97 -28.81
N ALA A 718 -12.72 -15.41 -29.89
CA ALA A 718 -14.13 -15.59 -30.25
C ALA A 718 -14.52 -17.08 -30.42
N SER A 719 -13.60 -17.92 -30.91
CA SER A 719 -13.88 -19.35 -31.09
C SER A 719 -13.95 -20.14 -29.77
N ARG A 720 -13.15 -19.76 -28.77
CA ARG A 720 -13.01 -20.50 -27.50
C ARG A 720 -13.98 -20.02 -26.43
N PHE A 721 -14.30 -18.73 -26.43
CA PHE A 721 -15.33 -18.14 -25.59
C PHE A 721 -16.70 -18.32 -26.22
N SER A 722 -17.36 -19.42 -25.85
CA SER A 722 -18.56 -19.91 -26.55
C SER A 722 -19.87 -19.24 -26.13
N ARG A 723 -19.89 -18.55 -24.98
CA ARG A 723 -21.07 -17.92 -24.41
C ARG A 723 -20.72 -16.66 -23.66
N THR A 724 -21.58 -15.66 -23.83
CA THR A 724 -21.55 -14.40 -23.09
C THR A 724 -22.72 -14.35 -22.14
N ILE A 725 -22.44 -14.10 -20.86
CA ILE A 725 -23.42 -13.90 -19.81
C ILE A 725 -23.42 -12.42 -19.45
N THR A 726 -24.54 -11.76 -19.72
CA THR A 726 -24.73 -10.34 -19.43
C THR A 726 -25.35 -10.13 -18.05
N PHE A 727 -24.63 -9.41 -17.21
CA PHE A 727 -25.02 -8.96 -15.88
C PHE A 727 -25.62 -7.56 -16.00
N GLY A 728 -26.95 -7.49 -15.91
CA GLY A 728 -27.67 -6.22 -15.89
C GLY A 728 -27.51 -5.48 -14.57
N ASP A 729 -27.74 -4.17 -14.59
CA ASP A 729 -27.82 -3.36 -13.38
C ASP A 729 -29.02 -3.77 -12.53
N TYR A 730 -28.86 -3.69 -11.22
CA TYR A 730 -29.94 -3.99 -10.28
C TYR A 730 -31.04 -2.91 -10.33
N GLY A 731 -32.28 -3.37 -10.30
CA GLY A 731 -33.45 -2.52 -10.06
C GLY A 731 -33.50 -2.02 -8.61
N PRO A 732 -34.24 -0.94 -8.31
CA PRO A 732 -34.39 -0.43 -6.94
C PRO A 732 -34.87 -1.49 -5.94
N GLY A 733 -35.82 -2.36 -6.35
CA GLY A 733 -36.28 -3.46 -5.51
C GLY A 733 -35.25 -4.57 -5.29
N GLU A 734 -34.29 -4.73 -6.21
CA GLU A 734 -33.18 -5.67 -6.03
C GLU A 734 -32.11 -5.09 -5.11
N LEU A 735 -31.80 -3.79 -5.25
CA LEU A 735 -30.91 -3.08 -4.33
C LEU A 735 -31.46 -3.06 -2.90
N LEU A 736 -32.77 -2.85 -2.72
CA LEU A 736 -33.44 -2.98 -1.42
C LEU A 736 -33.22 -4.39 -0.82
N ARG A 737 -33.47 -5.44 -1.60
CA ARG A 737 -33.26 -6.82 -1.12
C ARG A 737 -31.82 -7.11 -0.71
N ILE A 738 -30.84 -6.50 -1.38
CA ILE A 738 -29.43 -6.59 -0.98
C ILE A 738 -29.22 -5.92 0.38
N VAL A 739 -29.81 -4.73 0.61
CA VAL A 739 -29.76 -4.05 1.91
C VAL A 739 -30.46 -4.87 3.00
N GLU A 740 -31.61 -5.47 2.71
CA GLU A 740 -32.32 -6.36 3.64
C GLU A 740 -31.47 -7.56 4.05
N GLN A 741 -30.79 -8.19 3.07
CA GLN A 741 -29.88 -9.30 3.35
C GLN A 741 -28.68 -8.88 4.19
N GLN A 742 -28.10 -7.71 3.92
CA GLN A 742 -27.01 -7.15 4.72
C GLN A 742 -27.47 -6.82 6.15
N ALA A 743 -28.68 -6.27 6.30
CA ALA A 743 -29.25 -5.99 7.60
C ALA A 743 -29.44 -7.27 8.41
N GLU A 744 -30.03 -8.32 7.81
CA GLU A 744 -30.22 -9.62 8.47
C GLU A 744 -28.89 -10.26 8.88
N GLU A 745 -27.87 -10.23 8.01
CA GLU A 745 -26.53 -10.76 8.28
C GLU A 745 -25.85 -10.07 9.47
N HIS A 746 -26.13 -8.78 9.68
CA HIS A 746 -25.58 -7.97 10.77
C HIS A 746 -26.56 -7.78 11.94
N GLU A 747 -27.62 -8.59 12.01
CA GLU A 747 -28.65 -8.56 13.07
C GLU A 747 -29.45 -7.24 13.18
N TYR A 748 -29.49 -6.44 12.10
CA TYR A 748 -30.34 -5.27 11.95
C TYR A 748 -31.70 -5.62 11.32
N ARG A 749 -32.72 -4.82 11.65
CA ARG A 749 -34.07 -4.89 11.11
C ARG A 749 -34.46 -3.53 10.53
N LEU A 750 -35.15 -3.53 9.39
CA LEU A 750 -35.71 -2.29 8.83
C LEU A 750 -37.00 -1.93 9.57
N GLY A 751 -37.01 -0.75 10.20
CA GLY A 751 -38.18 -0.20 10.87
C GLY A 751 -39.22 0.33 9.91
N ASP A 752 -40.38 0.71 10.44
CA ASP A 752 -41.54 1.13 9.66
C ASP A 752 -41.22 2.25 8.67
N GLY A 753 -41.62 2.06 7.41
CA GLY A 753 -41.42 3.03 6.32
C GLY A 753 -40.02 3.04 5.69
N THR A 754 -39.04 2.34 6.26
CA THR A 754 -37.63 2.35 5.78
C THR A 754 -37.47 1.69 4.43
N SER A 755 -38.12 0.53 4.20
CA SER A 755 -38.07 -0.15 2.90
C SER A 755 -38.65 0.74 1.78
N GLN A 756 -39.72 1.50 2.05
CA GLN A 756 -40.30 2.42 1.08
C GLN A 756 -39.36 3.60 0.78
N ALA A 757 -38.70 4.14 1.80
CA ALA A 757 -37.74 5.22 1.65
C ALA A 757 -36.49 4.77 0.87
N LEU A 758 -35.98 3.56 1.14
CA LEU A 758 -34.90 2.93 0.37
C LEU A 758 -35.27 2.73 -1.11
N LEU A 759 -36.50 2.29 -1.40
CA LEU A 759 -36.99 2.15 -2.77
C LEU A 759 -36.99 3.50 -3.51
N THR A 760 -37.50 4.56 -2.87
CA THR A 760 -37.48 5.91 -3.45
C THR A 760 -36.03 6.39 -3.65
N TYR A 761 -35.16 6.21 -2.66
CA TYR A 761 -33.76 6.58 -2.71
C TYR A 761 -33.03 5.91 -3.89
N PHE A 762 -33.17 4.59 -4.06
CA PHE A 762 -32.56 3.86 -5.17
C PHE A 762 -33.20 4.16 -6.53
N ALA A 763 -34.44 4.65 -6.57
CA ALA A 763 -35.08 5.11 -7.80
C ALA A 763 -34.57 6.48 -8.26
N GLU A 764 -34.20 7.35 -7.32
CA GLU A 764 -33.70 8.71 -7.57
C GLU A 764 -32.18 8.78 -7.78
N LEU A 765 -31.44 7.76 -7.35
CA LEU A 765 -29.99 7.64 -7.56
C LEU A 765 -29.63 7.66 -9.07
N PRO A 766 -28.72 8.56 -9.51
CA PRO A 766 -28.31 8.62 -10.90
C PRO A 766 -27.54 7.35 -11.32
N LYS A 767 -28.12 6.60 -12.25
CA LYS A 767 -27.49 5.41 -12.86
C LYS A 767 -26.60 5.84 -14.03
N GLY A 768 -25.43 6.37 -13.70
CA GLY A 768 -24.38 6.66 -14.67
C GLY A 768 -23.61 5.41 -15.12
N PRO A 769 -22.71 5.51 -16.12
CA PRO A 769 -21.93 4.39 -16.65
C PRO A 769 -21.06 3.66 -15.62
N ALA A 770 -20.73 4.31 -14.51
CA ALA A 770 -19.90 3.79 -13.41
C ALA A 770 -20.70 3.41 -12.16
N PHE A 771 -22.03 3.22 -12.27
CA PHE A 771 -22.87 2.90 -11.11
C PHE A 771 -22.46 1.56 -10.46
N GLY A 772 -22.13 1.61 -9.16
CA GLY A 772 -21.55 0.49 -8.42
C GLY A 772 -22.50 -0.64 -8.02
N ASN A 773 -23.79 -0.58 -8.39
CA ASN A 773 -24.78 -1.65 -8.17
C ASN A 773 -24.79 -2.20 -6.72
N GLY A 774 -24.49 -3.48 -6.52
CA GLY A 774 -24.47 -4.09 -5.19
C GLY A 774 -23.44 -3.47 -4.23
N ARG A 775 -22.37 -2.85 -4.77
CA ARG A 775 -21.43 -2.05 -3.98
C ARG A 775 -22.14 -0.80 -3.41
N THR A 776 -22.94 -0.13 -4.23
CA THR A 776 -23.74 1.03 -3.80
C THR A 776 -24.75 0.64 -2.73
N ALA A 777 -25.41 -0.52 -2.86
CA ALA A 777 -26.34 -1.03 -1.84
C ALA A 777 -25.63 -1.28 -0.49
N ARG A 778 -24.45 -1.92 -0.50
CA ARG A 778 -23.64 -2.12 0.72
C ARG A 778 -23.20 -0.81 1.35
N GLN A 779 -22.69 0.13 0.54
CA GLN A 779 -22.32 1.47 1.02
C GLN A 779 -23.50 2.23 1.61
N THR A 780 -24.70 2.05 1.05
CA THR A 780 -25.93 2.66 1.58
C THR A 780 -26.27 2.06 2.94
N PHE A 781 -26.20 0.74 3.11
CA PHE A 781 -26.39 0.07 4.39
C PHE A 781 -25.35 0.50 5.43
N GLU A 782 -24.06 0.51 5.08
CA GLU A 782 -22.98 0.98 5.96
C GLU A 782 -23.22 2.42 6.42
N SER A 783 -23.64 3.30 5.51
CA SER A 783 -23.99 4.69 5.83
C SER A 783 -25.22 4.79 6.75
N MET A 784 -26.19 3.88 6.60
CA MET A 784 -27.35 3.81 7.50
C MET A 784 -26.95 3.34 8.89
N VAL A 785 -26.06 2.36 9.00
CA VAL A 785 -25.51 1.89 10.28
C VAL A 785 -24.73 3.02 10.98
N GLU A 786 -23.92 3.78 10.24
CA GLU A 786 -23.19 4.92 10.79
C GLU A 786 -24.13 5.99 11.37
N ARG A 787 -25.19 6.35 10.64
CA ARG A 787 -26.19 7.32 11.12
C ARG A 787 -27.04 6.78 12.27
N HIS A 788 -27.41 5.51 12.22
CA HIS A 788 -28.08 4.81 13.30
C HIS A 788 -27.25 4.85 14.59
N ALA A 789 -25.96 4.54 14.51
CA ALA A 789 -25.04 4.61 15.65
C ALA A 789 -24.98 6.03 16.23
N GLY A 790 -24.93 7.05 15.37
CA GLY A 790 -25.00 8.46 15.79
C GLY A 790 -26.29 8.83 16.53
N ARG A 791 -27.43 8.29 16.08
CA ARG A 791 -28.76 8.51 16.68
C ARG A 791 -28.92 7.75 18.01
N VAL A 792 -28.57 6.47 18.04
CA VAL A 792 -28.66 5.61 19.23
C VAL A 792 -27.72 6.06 20.34
N ALA A 793 -26.54 6.58 20.00
CA ALA A 793 -25.59 7.11 20.98
C ALA A 793 -26.13 8.32 21.78
N GLN A 794 -27.26 8.91 21.39
CA GLN A 794 -27.92 10.00 22.11
C GLN A 794 -29.02 9.51 23.07
N LEU A 795 -29.33 8.21 23.08
CA LEU A 795 -30.31 7.61 24.00
C LEU A 795 -29.61 7.19 25.31
N ALA A 796 -30.21 7.52 26.45
CA ALA A 796 -29.63 7.24 27.77
C ALA A 796 -29.62 5.73 28.13
N GLU A 797 -30.65 4.99 27.72
CA GLU A 797 -30.76 3.53 27.88
C GLU A 797 -31.49 2.96 26.65
N PRO A 798 -30.78 2.65 25.55
CA PRO A 798 -31.41 2.10 24.37
C PRO A 798 -31.86 0.65 24.61
N SER A 799 -33.11 0.36 24.23
CA SER A 799 -33.66 -0.98 24.19
C SER A 799 -33.05 -1.83 23.06
N THR A 800 -33.15 -3.17 23.16
CA THR A 800 -32.70 -4.08 22.10
C THR A 800 -33.33 -3.78 20.74
N ASP A 801 -34.56 -3.28 20.71
CA ASP A 801 -35.21 -2.88 19.47
C ASP A 801 -34.60 -1.58 18.90
N GLU A 802 -34.25 -0.59 19.73
CA GLU A 802 -33.57 0.63 19.27
C GLU A 802 -32.16 0.35 18.76
N LEU A 803 -31.48 -0.64 19.34
CA LEU A 803 -30.16 -1.11 18.89
C LEU A 803 -30.21 -1.83 17.54
N THR A 804 -31.36 -2.37 17.15
CA THR A 804 -31.49 -3.20 15.93
C THR A 804 -32.30 -2.56 14.81
N LEU A 805 -33.09 -1.51 15.06
CA LEU A 805 -33.98 -0.90 14.05
C LEU A 805 -33.38 0.29 13.30
N LEU A 806 -33.22 0.13 11.99
CA LEU A 806 -32.88 1.20 11.05
C LEU A 806 -34.15 1.92 10.57
N PHE A 807 -34.15 3.24 10.55
CA PHE A 807 -35.29 4.08 10.17
C PHE A 807 -35.02 4.92 8.92
N PRO A 808 -36.04 5.52 8.27
CA PRO A 808 -35.83 6.39 7.11
C PRO A 808 -34.87 7.56 7.36
N ALA A 809 -34.78 8.04 8.61
CA ALA A 809 -33.89 9.12 8.99
C ALA A 809 -32.40 8.75 8.92
N ASP A 810 -32.07 7.46 8.89
CA ASP A 810 -30.69 6.98 8.81
C ASP A 810 -30.18 6.92 7.35
N LEU A 811 -31.05 7.15 6.36
CA LEU A 811 -30.66 7.16 4.95
C LEU A 811 -29.68 8.29 4.61
N PRO A 812 -28.71 8.03 3.70
CA PRO A 812 -27.87 9.07 3.17
C PRO A 812 -28.61 10.09 2.31
N ALA A 813 -28.11 11.33 2.38
CA ALA A 813 -28.54 12.37 1.44
C ALA A 813 -28.15 11.95 0.01
N LEU A 814 -28.99 12.30 -0.96
CA LEU A 814 -28.69 12.08 -2.37
C LEU A 814 -27.49 12.93 -2.79
N PRO A 815 -26.54 12.38 -3.56
CA PRO A 815 -25.39 13.13 -4.06
C PRO A 815 -25.88 14.28 -4.98
N VAL A 816 -25.48 15.51 -4.67
CA VAL A 816 -25.78 16.70 -5.48
C VAL A 816 -24.93 16.65 -6.75
N GLN A 817 -25.56 16.61 -7.93
CA GLN A 817 -24.81 16.71 -9.17
C GLN A 817 -24.19 18.11 -9.32
N PRO A 818 -22.90 18.23 -9.70
CA PRO A 818 -22.38 19.51 -10.18
C PRO A 818 -23.18 19.92 -11.41
N ALA A 819 -23.66 21.16 -11.43
CA ALA A 819 -24.36 21.70 -12.58
C ALA A 819 -23.48 21.57 -13.85
N PRO A 820 -24.04 21.18 -15.01
CA PRO A 820 -23.26 21.09 -16.23
C PRO A 820 -22.70 22.48 -16.59
N CYS A 821 -21.37 22.55 -16.72
CA CYS A 821 -20.64 23.72 -17.23
C CYS A 821 -20.95 23.99 -18.71
#